data_AF-A0A420YRG2-F1
#
_entry.id   AF-A0A420YRG2-F1
#
_cell.length_a   1.000
_cell.length_b   1.000
_cell.length_c   1.000
_cell.angle_alpha   90.00
_cell.angle_beta   90.00
_cell.angle_gamma   90.00
#
_symmetry.space_group_name_H-M   'P 1'
#
loop_
_entity.id
_entity.type
_entity.pdbx_description
1 polymer ?
#
loop_
_entity_poly.entity_id
_entity_poly.type
_entity_poly.pdbx_seq_one_letter_code
_entity_poly.pdbx_strand_id
1 'polypeptide(L)'
;MKQKFLKLLSLFVVVGFLMQGLNSSVLAQGTPQEVDATITHFEIQNASKKSVNELNKNDFFYLAMDWQVSNSGSVLHSGDYFDITLPNNLTFPPGYSEPQFDLTDSEGNVIARAVVTTGPEAIGGKIRVTFNDKINNKYDVKGKLYLGALFNKRVTKDNVVNQFDISVKGKVTSTNLKVTKVGVPADQIISKWGQQVTQNGQRIDQVEWYANINYAKADLKNAVITDELPNGETYIPGSFVLEEVEYTDEGAILRRLNKISLDGKLQLSNNNQSFTINMGDTGAKQYRLTYRTTYTIGSSLRNKIKVTHAGGSKEHGFTYKSSEAGGTADGQLASKIKLTKVDEEDKNIVLANAVFEVTGPDNQKFELRTGKDGTIISGVLKQGTYTVREIQAPTGYQLNGDTFTLEVTPKGGALKTVTNKRIKINISGEKTWDDANDQDGKRPSKIRVNLLDENQKVVQSKDVTPDASGKWVYTFENVDEYNVKTGKKMNYTITEEAVEGYTTEVTGYDIKNSYTPKKTSIQVTKSWNDAEDQDGKRPTSVTITLYADGQKTDQTLVLNKENNWTGSFSNLDVYKAGKKIEYTIKETTVENGYASSTAGSVEQGFTVTNSRTPEKTSVKGTKTWDDANDQDGKRPKEITIKLLKNGQEFKTQKVTAADGWKWSFDNLDKYENKQEITYTVVEEQVEGYTTKVNGYDITNSYTPGKTSVQVTKAWDDANNQDGKRPATVTVTLYADGQKTDKTLQLTKENNWTGSFTDLDEFKSGKKIEYSIKEESVENGYVSQVTGEAKKGYVVTNSRTPEKTSVKGSKTWDDANNQDGKRPKEITINLLKNGQQVATKKVTEADEWKWSFDNLDKYENGQEITYTIVEEKVEGYTATVKDFNVTNSYTPGKTSIQVTKAWDDANDQDGVRPTSVTIKLLADGKETDKKLVLSKENNWTGNFTDLDEYKDGKKIEYTISEE
;
A
#
# COMPACT_ATOMS: atom_id res chain seq x y z
N MET A 1 32.05 -21.98 -5.21
CA MET A 1 32.95 -22.99 -4.62
C MET A 1 32.10 -24.15 -4.07
N LYS A 2 32.71 -25.23 -3.55
CA LYS A 2 32.12 -26.40 -2.85
C LYS A 2 30.87 -26.09 -1.97
N GLN A 3 29.89 -26.98 -1.71
CA GLN A 3 29.67 -28.40 -2.13
C GLN A 3 28.24 -28.92 -1.78
N LYS A 4 27.78 -29.95 -2.52
CA LYS A 4 26.97 -31.14 -2.11
C LYS A 4 25.59 -30.98 -1.42
N PHE A 5 24.51 -31.42 -2.11
CA PHE A 5 23.70 -32.67 -1.87
C PHE A 5 22.66 -32.55 -0.72
N LEU A 6 21.56 -33.33 -0.64
CA LEU A 6 21.18 -34.63 -1.22
C LEU A 6 19.66 -34.55 -1.57
N LYS A 7 19.20 -34.76 -2.81
CA LYS A 7 18.54 -36.00 -3.37
C LYS A 7 17.25 -36.46 -2.63
N LEU A 8 16.22 -37.11 -3.19
CA LEU A 8 15.75 -37.53 -4.55
C LEU A 8 14.26 -37.94 -4.37
N LEU A 9 13.37 -38.22 -5.34
CA LEU A 9 13.24 -38.20 -6.81
C LEU A 9 11.74 -37.74 -7.05
N SER A 10 11.12 -37.52 -8.22
CA SER A 10 11.31 -38.04 -9.57
C SER A 10 10.85 -37.06 -10.67
N LEU A 11 11.25 -37.37 -11.90
CA LEU A 11 10.81 -36.77 -13.16
C LEU A 11 10.77 -37.91 -14.20
N PHE A 12 9.89 -37.89 -15.20
CA PHE A 12 10.33 -38.04 -16.60
C PHE A 12 9.28 -37.52 -17.61
N VAL A 13 9.77 -37.16 -18.79
CA VAL A 13 9.05 -36.51 -19.90
C VAL A 13 8.82 -37.50 -21.04
N VAL A 14 7.73 -37.35 -21.79
CA VAL A 14 7.59 -37.85 -23.17
C VAL A 14 7.11 -36.69 -24.05
N VAL A 15 7.63 -36.62 -25.29
CA VAL A 15 7.38 -35.56 -26.27
C VAL A 15 6.12 -35.88 -27.10
N GLY A 16 5.37 -34.84 -27.47
CA GLY A 16 4.06 -34.99 -28.14
C GLY A 16 4.12 -35.19 -29.65
N PHE A 17 2.93 -35.21 -30.27
CA PHE A 17 2.72 -35.04 -31.70
C PHE A 17 1.37 -34.35 -31.96
N LEU A 18 1.24 -33.63 -33.07
CA LEU A 18 -0.04 -33.03 -33.51
C LEU A 18 -0.89 -34.09 -34.22
N MET A 19 -2.22 -34.02 -34.06
CA MET A 19 -3.16 -34.01 -35.19
C MET A 19 -4.45 -33.29 -34.81
N GLN A 20 -5.12 -32.71 -35.82
CA GLN A 20 -6.41 -32.05 -35.67
C GLN A 20 -7.55 -33.08 -35.70
N GLY A 21 -8.47 -33.01 -34.75
CA GLY A 21 -9.74 -33.74 -34.76
C GLY A 21 -10.91 -32.78 -34.89
N LEU A 22 -11.68 -32.89 -35.97
CA LEU A 22 -12.91 -32.11 -36.18
C LEU A 22 -14.03 -32.62 -35.26
N ASN A 23 -14.04 -32.16 -34.01
CA ASN A 23 -15.18 -32.36 -33.12
C ASN A 23 -16.33 -31.44 -33.57
N SER A 24 -17.19 -31.99 -34.44
CA SER A 24 -18.52 -31.44 -34.72
C SER A 24 -19.25 -31.19 -33.40
N SER A 25 -19.58 -29.93 -33.10
CA SER A 25 -20.22 -29.54 -31.85
C SER A 25 -21.60 -30.20 -31.73
N VAL A 26 -21.70 -31.23 -30.89
CA VAL A 26 -22.98 -31.80 -30.46
C VAL A 26 -23.81 -30.66 -29.88
N LEU A 27 -25.05 -30.52 -30.37
CA LEU A 27 -26.00 -29.54 -29.84
C LEU A 27 -26.15 -29.74 -28.34
N ALA A 28 -26.00 -28.67 -27.57
CA ALA A 28 -26.18 -28.72 -26.12
C ALA A 28 -27.62 -29.17 -25.81
N GLN A 29 -27.76 -30.40 -25.31
CA GLN A 29 -29.02 -30.90 -24.80
C GLN A 29 -29.39 -30.08 -23.55
N GLY A 30 -30.67 -29.77 -23.40
CA GLY A 30 -31.18 -29.11 -22.19
C GLY A 30 -30.87 -29.97 -20.96
N THR A 31 -30.59 -29.34 -19.83
CA THR A 31 -30.23 -30.04 -18.60
C THR A 31 -31.36 -30.98 -18.17
N PRO A 32 -31.11 -32.30 -18.01
CA PRO A 32 -32.12 -33.29 -17.59
C PRO A 32 -33.00 -32.84 -16.43
N GLN A 33 -34.30 -32.62 -16.70
CA GLN A 33 -35.28 -32.12 -15.73
C GLN A 33 -36.31 -33.20 -15.35
N GLU A 34 -36.78 -33.14 -14.09
CA GLU A 34 -37.85 -34.04 -13.63
C GLU A 34 -39.23 -33.50 -14.04
N VAL A 35 -39.94 -34.20 -14.91
CA VAL A 35 -41.24 -33.78 -15.44
C VAL A 35 -42.39 -34.20 -14.55
N ASP A 36 -43.52 -33.50 -14.63
CA ASP A 36 -44.74 -33.87 -13.90
C ASP A 36 -45.45 -35.01 -14.65
N ALA A 37 -45.49 -36.20 -14.03
CA ALA A 37 -46.21 -37.36 -14.54
C ALA A 37 -47.15 -37.92 -13.46
N THR A 38 -48.27 -38.46 -13.91
CA THR A 38 -49.33 -39.05 -13.10
C THR A 38 -49.50 -40.51 -13.49
N ILE A 39 -49.55 -41.41 -12.50
CA ILE A 39 -50.07 -42.77 -12.69
C ILE A 39 -51.60 -42.68 -12.85
N THR A 40 -52.14 -43.28 -13.91
CA THR A 40 -53.57 -43.26 -14.25
C THR A 40 -54.29 -44.56 -13.92
N HIS A 41 -53.55 -45.68 -13.86
CA HIS A 41 -54.05 -46.98 -13.38
C HIS A 41 -52.93 -47.74 -12.66
N PHE A 42 -53.27 -48.51 -11.63
CA PHE A 42 -52.32 -49.37 -10.91
C PHE A 42 -52.98 -50.67 -10.42
N GLU A 43 -52.42 -51.80 -10.81
CA GLU A 43 -52.89 -53.12 -10.41
C GLU A 43 -51.75 -54.11 -10.15
N ILE A 44 -52.08 -55.20 -9.44
CA ILE A 44 -51.24 -56.38 -9.30
C ILE A 44 -51.76 -57.47 -10.24
N GLN A 45 -50.86 -58.00 -11.07
CA GLN A 45 -51.12 -59.12 -11.97
C GLN A 45 -50.32 -60.34 -11.55
N ASN A 46 -50.92 -61.54 -11.59
CA ASN A 46 -50.17 -62.77 -11.32
C ASN A 46 -49.07 -63.04 -12.35
N ALA A 47 -48.24 -64.08 -12.13
CA ALA A 47 -47.16 -64.47 -13.04
C ALA A 47 -47.57 -64.71 -14.51
N SER A 48 -48.87 -64.88 -14.81
CA SER A 48 -49.44 -65.00 -16.17
C SER A 48 -49.95 -63.65 -16.74
N LYS A 49 -49.57 -62.51 -16.14
CA LYS A 49 -50.03 -61.15 -16.50
C LYS A 49 -51.56 -60.99 -16.53
N LYS A 50 -52.25 -61.63 -15.58
CA LYS A 50 -53.69 -61.43 -15.34
C LYS A 50 -53.90 -60.74 -14.01
N SER A 51 -54.70 -59.67 -14.00
CA SER A 51 -55.11 -58.93 -12.81
C SER A 51 -55.79 -59.88 -11.80
N VAL A 52 -55.48 -59.73 -10.52
CA VAL A 52 -55.96 -60.60 -9.43
C VAL A 52 -56.36 -59.80 -8.20
N ASN A 53 -57.24 -60.35 -7.37
CA ASN A 53 -57.64 -59.79 -6.07
C ASN A 53 -57.05 -60.57 -4.88
N GLU A 54 -56.47 -61.75 -5.11
CA GLU A 54 -55.87 -62.62 -4.10
C GLU A 54 -54.62 -63.33 -4.64
N LEU A 55 -53.56 -63.43 -3.81
CA LEU A 55 -52.34 -64.20 -4.07
C LEU A 55 -51.85 -64.86 -2.77
N ASN A 56 -50.95 -65.84 -2.88
CA ASN A 56 -50.19 -66.38 -1.75
C ASN A 56 -48.96 -65.52 -1.41
N LYS A 57 -48.56 -65.48 -0.13
CA LYS A 57 -47.37 -64.76 0.35
C LYS A 57 -46.05 -65.18 -0.32
N ASN A 58 -46.02 -66.35 -0.96
CA ASN A 58 -44.87 -66.85 -1.73
C ASN A 58 -44.95 -66.57 -3.25
N ASP A 59 -46.07 -66.06 -3.77
CA ASP A 59 -46.27 -65.91 -5.21
C ASP A 59 -45.43 -64.76 -5.79
N PHE A 60 -45.00 -64.98 -7.04
CA PHE A 60 -44.44 -63.95 -7.89
C PHE A 60 -45.54 -63.28 -8.73
N PHE A 61 -45.46 -61.95 -8.85
CA PHE A 61 -46.44 -61.12 -9.54
C PHE A 61 -45.79 -59.91 -10.20
N TYR A 62 -46.54 -59.26 -11.08
CA TYR A 62 -46.17 -58.00 -11.72
C TYR A 62 -46.98 -56.86 -11.10
N LEU A 63 -46.30 -55.74 -10.86
CA LEU A 63 -46.93 -54.44 -10.81
C LEU A 63 -47.21 -54.01 -12.26
N ALA A 64 -48.42 -53.59 -12.57
CA ALA A 64 -48.77 -53.01 -13.87
C ALA A 64 -49.35 -51.61 -13.68
N MET A 65 -48.84 -50.65 -14.44
CA MET A 65 -49.10 -49.22 -14.28
C MET A 65 -49.37 -48.57 -15.64
N ASP A 66 -50.41 -47.76 -15.73
CA ASP A 66 -50.59 -46.81 -16.84
C ASP A 66 -50.18 -45.41 -16.35
N TRP A 67 -49.54 -44.61 -17.20
CA TRP A 67 -48.99 -43.31 -16.81
C TRP A 67 -49.12 -42.27 -17.92
N GLN A 68 -49.20 -40.99 -17.55
CA GLN A 68 -49.23 -39.85 -18.48
C GLN A 68 -48.47 -38.64 -17.92
N VAL A 69 -47.90 -37.80 -18.79
CA VAL A 69 -47.33 -36.50 -18.41
C VAL A 69 -48.47 -35.52 -18.15
N SER A 70 -48.49 -34.91 -16.96
CA SER A 70 -49.67 -34.20 -16.41
C SER A 70 -50.02 -32.88 -17.11
N ASN A 71 -49.11 -32.32 -17.92
CA ASN A 71 -49.28 -31.03 -18.60
C ASN A 71 -49.07 -31.16 -20.10
N SER A 72 -50.14 -31.00 -20.88
CA SER A 72 -50.15 -31.14 -22.34
C SER A 72 -49.40 -30.04 -23.10
N GLY A 73 -48.96 -28.98 -22.42
CA GLY A 73 -48.11 -27.92 -22.98
C GLY A 73 -46.60 -28.13 -22.77
N SER A 74 -46.17 -29.13 -21.98
CA SER A 74 -44.75 -29.37 -21.70
C SER A 74 -44.02 -29.94 -22.91
N VAL A 75 -43.07 -29.17 -23.46
CA VAL A 75 -42.11 -29.68 -24.43
C VAL A 75 -41.08 -30.54 -23.70
N LEU A 76 -41.18 -31.85 -23.84
CA LEU A 76 -40.19 -32.80 -23.34
C LEU A 76 -38.93 -32.77 -24.21
N HIS A 77 -37.77 -32.99 -23.59
CA HIS A 77 -36.48 -33.11 -24.29
C HIS A 77 -35.75 -34.41 -23.91
N SER A 78 -34.81 -34.86 -24.75
CA SER A 78 -33.89 -35.95 -24.44
C SER A 78 -33.20 -35.74 -23.09
N GLY A 79 -33.30 -36.71 -22.19
CA GLY A 79 -32.77 -36.63 -20.83
C GLY A 79 -33.81 -36.22 -19.77
N ASP A 80 -34.95 -35.65 -20.16
CA ASP A 80 -36.08 -35.43 -19.24
C ASP A 80 -36.52 -36.76 -18.64
N TYR A 81 -36.95 -36.76 -17.38
CA TYR A 81 -37.27 -37.99 -16.66
C TYR A 81 -38.44 -37.84 -15.69
N PHE A 82 -39.06 -38.94 -15.31
CA PHE A 82 -39.97 -38.99 -14.15
C PHE A 82 -39.68 -40.22 -13.29
N ASP A 83 -40.17 -40.16 -12.05
CA ASP A 83 -39.63 -40.93 -10.93
C ASP A 83 -40.78 -41.58 -10.13
N ILE A 84 -40.93 -42.91 -10.26
CA ILE A 84 -41.95 -43.70 -9.55
C ILE A 84 -41.34 -44.30 -8.28
N THR A 85 -41.86 -43.94 -7.10
CA THR A 85 -41.48 -44.54 -5.81
C THR A 85 -42.21 -45.87 -5.62
N LEU A 86 -41.48 -46.91 -5.20
CA LEU A 86 -41.98 -48.27 -5.00
C LEU A 86 -42.24 -48.56 -3.50
N PRO A 87 -43.30 -49.31 -3.15
CA PRO A 87 -43.71 -49.51 -1.76
C PRO A 87 -42.78 -50.43 -0.95
N ASN A 88 -42.57 -50.08 0.31
CA ASN A 88 -41.74 -50.83 1.25
C ASN A 88 -42.38 -52.15 1.76
N ASN A 89 -43.66 -52.40 1.47
CA ASN A 89 -44.27 -53.73 1.68
C ASN A 89 -44.04 -54.69 0.51
N LEU A 90 -43.27 -54.29 -0.51
CA LEU A 90 -42.78 -55.14 -1.59
C LEU A 90 -41.24 -55.25 -1.60
N THR A 91 -40.77 -56.28 -2.28
CA THR A 91 -39.35 -56.53 -2.56
C THR A 91 -39.12 -56.76 -4.05
N PHE A 92 -37.99 -56.28 -4.55
CA PHE A 92 -37.64 -56.24 -5.96
C PHE A 92 -36.27 -56.90 -6.25
N PRO A 93 -36.04 -58.16 -5.82
CA PRO A 93 -34.73 -58.81 -5.98
C PRO A 93 -34.39 -59.05 -7.46
N PRO A 94 -33.12 -58.96 -7.89
CA PRO A 94 -32.73 -59.00 -9.32
C PRO A 94 -33.16 -60.24 -10.12
N GLY A 95 -33.50 -61.35 -9.47
CA GLY A 95 -34.07 -62.54 -10.14
C GLY A 95 -35.56 -62.44 -10.50
N TYR A 96 -36.27 -61.47 -9.92
CA TYR A 96 -37.71 -61.25 -10.06
C TYR A 96 -38.06 -59.84 -10.57
N SER A 97 -37.12 -58.90 -10.52
CA SER A 97 -37.23 -57.55 -11.06
C SER A 97 -36.04 -57.29 -12.00
N GLU A 98 -36.26 -56.70 -13.17
CA GLU A 98 -35.12 -56.31 -14.03
C GLU A 98 -34.58 -54.93 -13.58
N PRO A 99 -33.25 -54.75 -13.48
CA PRO A 99 -32.65 -53.48 -13.05
C PRO A 99 -32.76 -52.38 -14.11
N GLN A 100 -32.96 -52.74 -15.37
CA GLN A 100 -33.15 -51.82 -16.49
C GLN A 100 -34.06 -52.47 -17.54
N PHE A 101 -34.95 -51.70 -18.14
CA PHE A 101 -35.76 -52.11 -19.29
C PHE A 101 -36.14 -50.90 -20.16
N ASP A 102 -36.50 -51.15 -21.42
CA ASP A 102 -36.90 -50.09 -22.36
C ASP A 102 -38.43 -49.97 -22.47
N LEU A 103 -38.90 -48.76 -22.76
CA LEU A 103 -40.29 -48.44 -23.09
C LEU A 103 -40.36 -48.05 -24.57
N THR A 104 -41.23 -48.70 -25.34
CA THR A 104 -41.32 -48.49 -26.79
C THR A 104 -42.59 -47.76 -27.25
N ASP A 105 -42.56 -47.18 -28.45
CA ASP A 105 -43.79 -46.82 -29.15
C ASP A 105 -44.45 -48.04 -29.81
N SER A 106 -45.50 -47.79 -30.59
CA SER A 106 -46.26 -48.80 -31.33
C SER A 106 -45.50 -49.43 -32.53
N GLU A 107 -44.39 -48.82 -32.97
CA GLU A 107 -43.51 -49.35 -34.02
C GLU A 107 -42.35 -50.18 -33.43
N GLY A 108 -42.20 -50.20 -32.11
CA GLY A 108 -41.09 -50.87 -31.41
C GLY A 108 -39.84 -50.01 -31.26
N ASN A 109 -39.89 -48.70 -31.57
CA ASN A 109 -38.79 -47.78 -31.24
C ASN A 109 -38.67 -47.64 -29.73
N VAL A 110 -37.47 -47.75 -29.16
CA VAL A 110 -37.23 -47.26 -27.79
C VAL A 110 -37.44 -45.74 -27.75
N ILE A 111 -38.30 -45.28 -26.83
CA ILE A 111 -38.62 -43.85 -26.59
C ILE A 111 -38.15 -43.40 -25.19
N ALA A 112 -38.15 -44.32 -24.22
CA ALA A 112 -37.62 -44.07 -22.89
C ALA A 112 -36.96 -45.33 -22.31
N ARG A 113 -36.10 -45.14 -21.32
CA ARG A 113 -35.42 -46.21 -20.57
C ARG A 113 -35.79 -46.13 -19.10
N ALA A 114 -36.28 -47.22 -18.55
CA ALA A 114 -36.57 -47.39 -17.13
C ALA A 114 -35.36 -48.01 -16.42
N VAL A 115 -34.98 -47.47 -15.26
CA VAL A 115 -33.93 -47.97 -14.38
C VAL A 115 -34.51 -48.16 -12.97
N VAL A 116 -34.36 -49.36 -12.42
CA VAL A 116 -34.88 -49.73 -11.10
C VAL A 116 -33.76 -49.66 -10.06
N THR A 117 -33.90 -48.76 -9.10
CA THR A 117 -32.99 -48.62 -7.94
C THR A 117 -33.73 -49.09 -6.69
N THR A 118 -33.35 -50.24 -6.15
CA THR A 118 -34.02 -50.88 -5.01
C THR A 118 -33.46 -50.37 -3.68
N GLY A 119 -34.25 -50.44 -2.61
CA GLY A 119 -33.76 -50.15 -1.26
C GLY A 119 -32.91 -51.28 -0.66
N PRO A 120 -32.41 -51.11 0.58
CA PRO A 120 -31.73 -52.18 1.33
C PRO A 120 -32.55 -53.47 1.37
N GLU A 121 -31.88 -54.63 1.33
CA GLU A 121 -32.51 -55.96 1.20
C GLU A 121 -33.46 -56.10 -0.02
N ALA A 122 -33.30 -55.23 -1.03
CA ALA A 122 -34.20 -55.04 -2.17
C ALA A 122 -35.64 -54.65 -1.79
N ILE A 123 -35.87 -54.08 -0.60
CA ILE A 123 -37.18 -53.60 -0.14
C ILE A 123 -37.48 -52.24 -0.80
N GLY A 124 -38.68 -52.09 -1.38
CA GLY A 124 -39.11 -50.83 -2.00
C GLY A 124 -38.10 -50.27 -3.03
N GLY A 125 -38.03 -48.94 -3.12
CA GLY A 125 -37.08 -48.25 -3.98
C GLY A 125 -37.76 -47.34 -4.99
N LYS A 126 -37.24 -47.33 -6.22
CA LYS A 126 -37.59 -46.32 -7.22
C LYS A 126 -37.40 -46.83 -8.65
N ILE A 127 -38.30 -46.48 -9.56
CA ILE A 127 -38.11 -46.57 -11.01
C ILE A 127 -37.90 -45.15 -11.55
N ARG A 128 -36.78 -44.90 -12.22
CA ARG A 128 -36.57 -43.69 -13.02
C ARG A 128 -36.81 -44.01 -14.49
N VAL A 129 -37.73 -43.29 -15.12
CA VAL A 129 -38.00 -43.37 -16.56
C VAL A 129 -37.42 -42.13 -17.23
N THR A 130 -36.41 -42.31 -18.10
CA THR A 130 -35.73 -41.22 -18.80
C THR A 130 -36.02 -41.27 -20.31
N PHE A 131 -36.48 -40.16 -20.89
CA PHE A 131 -36.80 -40.05 -22.32
C PHE A 131 -35.55 -39.84 -23.18
N ASN A 132 -35.63 -40.26 -24.46
CA ASN A 132 -34.61 -39.97 -25.48
C ASN A 132 -35.08 -38.90 -26.48
N ASP A 133 -34.24 -38.62 -27.48
CA ASP A 133 -34.43 -37.60 -28.51
C ASP A 133 -35.69 -37.78 -29.38
N LYS A 134 -36.24 -39.00 -29.48
CA LYS A 134 -37.51 -39.25 -30.18
C LYS A 134 -38.72 -38.61 -29.51
N ILE A 135 -38.58 -38.07 -28.29
CA ILE A 135 -39.64 -37.32 -27.60
C ILE A 135 -39.68 -35.83 -27.97
N ASN A 136 -38.61 -35.25 -28.51
CA ASN A 136 -38.36 -33.80 -28.58
C ASN A 136 -39.46 -32.94 -29.26
N ASN A 137 -40.38 -33.56 -30.01
CA ASN A 137 -41.47 -32.89 -30.73
C ASN A 137 -42.87 -33.48 -30.42
N LYS A 138 -43.00 -34.32 -29.38
CA LYS A 138 -44.25 -35.00 -29.00
C LYS A 138 -44.94 -34.33 -27.80
N TYR A 139 -46.27 -34.20 -27.84
CA TYR A 139 -47.14 -33.79 -26.72
C TYR A 139 -48.14 -34.91 -26.35
N ASP A 140 -48.91 -34.75 -25.27
CA ASP A 140 -49.86 -35.79 -24.77
C ASP A 140 -49.14 -37.14 -24.52
N VAL A 141 -47.95 -37.06 -23.93
CA VAL A 141 -47.04 -38.19 -23.77
C VAL A 141 -47.48 -39.10 -22.62
N LYS A 142 -47.66 -40.38 -22.93
CA LYS A 142 -48.22 -41.40 -22.03
C LYS A 142 -47.79 -42.80 -22.42
N GLY A 143 -48.07 -43.76 -21.54
CA GLY A 143 -47.64 -45.13 -21.76
C GLY A 143 -48.08 -46.10 -20.67
N LYS A 144 -47.47 -47.29 -20.73
CA LYS A 144 -47.65 -48.39 -19.79
C LYS A 144 -46.30 -48.81 -19.21
N LEU A 145 -46.30 -49.45 -18.06
CA LEU A 145 -45.10 -50.02 -17.43
C LEU A 145 -45.48 -51.27 -16.64
N TYR A 146 -44.65 -52.31 -16.69
CA TYR A 146 -44.76 -53.45 -15.77
C TYR A 146 -43.39 -53.89 -15.23
N LEU A 147 -43.39 -54.29 -13.96
CA LEU A 147 -42.20 -54.74 -13.22
C LEU A 147 -42.57 -55.88 -12.27
N GLY A 148 -41.79 -56.96 -12.28
CA GLY A 148 -41.98 -58.09 -11.36
C GLY A 148 -41.59 -57.76 -9.92
N ALA A 149 -42.28 -58.36 -8.94
CA ALA A 149 -42.10 -58.14 -7.50
C ALA A 149 -42.44 -59.38 -6.66
N LEU A 150 -42.07 -59.33 -5.38
CA LEU A 150 -42.47 -60.27 -4.32
C LEU A 150 -42.95 -59.50 -3.08
N PHE A 151 -43.79 -60.11 -2.24
CA PHE A 151 -44.23 -59.52 -0.96
C PHE A 151 -43.08 -59.39 0.05
N ASN A 152 -42.96 -58.24 0.71
CA ASN A 152 -42.10 -58.11 1.89
C ASN A 152 -42.75 -58.84 3.07
N LYS A 153 -42.29 -60.07 3.31
CA LYS A 153 -42.89 -60.98 4.29
C LYS A 153 -42.84 -60.49 5.75
N ARG A 154 -41.99 -59.49 6.05
CA ARG A 154 -41.87 -58.88 7.40
C ARG A 154 -43.04 -57.94 7.75
N VAL A 155 -43.70 -57.36 6.75
CA VAL A 155 -44.75 -56.34 6.94
C VAL A 155 -46.07 -56.65 6.24
N THR A 156 -46.06 -57.55 5.26
CA THR A 156 -47.28 -58.02 4.59
C THR A 156 -48.07 -58.94 5.52
N LYS A 157 -49.33 -58.59 5.80
CA LYS A 157 -50.20 -59.29 6.75
C LYS A 157 -50.94 -60.44 6.07
N ASP A 158 -51.03 -61.57 6.75
CA ASP A 158 -51.65 -62.78 6.20
C ASP A 158 -53.17 -62.82 6.35
N ASN A 159 -53.82 -63.43 5.35
CA ASN A 159 -55.25 -63.68 5.22
C ASN A 159 -56.14 -62.41 5.25
N VAL A 160 -55.55 -61.23 5.04
CA VAL A 160 -56.23 -59.93 4.99
C VAL A 160 -55.91 -59.17 3.70
N VAL A 161 -56.71 -58.15 3.40
CA VAL A 161 -56.40 -57.17 2.33
C VAL A 161 -55.23 -56.30 2.79
N ASN A 162 -54.22 -56.21 1.94
CA ASN A 162 -53.08 -55.31 2.08
C ASN A 162 -53.18 -54.22 1.00
N GLN A 163 -52.87 -52.98 1.36
CA GLN A 163 -52.75 -51.85 0.45
C GLN A 163 -51.31 -51.72 -0.04
N PHE A 164 -51.12 -51.41 -1.31
CA PHE A 164 -49.83 -51.20 -1.95
C PHE A 164 -49.84 -49.83 -2.61
N ASP A 165 -48.87 -48.98 -2.28
CA ASP A 165 -48.83 -47.56 -2.67
C ASP A 165 -47.60 -47.25 -3.52
N ILE A 166 -47.82 -46.73 -4.72
CA ILE A 166 -46.77 -46.10 -5.54
C ILE A 166 -46.99 -44.59 -5.57
N SER A 167 -45.96 -43.81 -5.87
CA SER A 167 -46.13 -42.36 -6.07
C SER A 167 -45.15 -41.76 -7.05
N VAL A 168 -45.60 -40.75 -7.80
CA VAL A 168 -44.75 -39.86 -8.59
C VAL A 168 -44.86 -38.46 -7.98
N LYS A 169 -43.73 -37.81 -7.69
CA LYS A 169 -43.67 -36.50 -6.98
C LYS A 169 -44.55 -36.43 -5.72
N GLY A 170 -44.67 -37.54 -4.98
CA GLY A 170 -45.48 -37.64 -3.77
C GLY A 170 -47.00 -37.81 -4.01
N LYS A 171 -47.48 -37.75 -5.25
CA LYS A 171 -48.87 -38.08 -5.61
C LYS A 171 -49.06 -39.59 -5.57
N VAL A 172 -49.73 -40.08 -4.53
CA VAL A 172 -49.95 -41.51 -4.28
C VAL A 172 -50.99 -42.09 -5.25
N THR A 173 -50.79 -43.35 -5.66
CA THR A 173 -51.78 -44.19 -6.33
C THR A 173 -51.70 -45.58 -5.70
N SER A 174 -52.86 -46.12 -5.31
CA SER A 174 -52.96 -47.29 -4.43
C SER A 174 -53.68 -48.44 -5.11
N THR A 175 -53.29 -49.67 -4.81
CA THR A 175 -54.02 -50.89 -5.19
C THR A 175 -54.13 -51.84 -4.01
N ASN A 176 -55.16 -52.69 -3.98
CA ASN A 176 -55.53 -53.52 -2.84
C ASN A 176 -55.59 -55.00 -3.22
N LEU A 177 -54.94 -55.86 -2.44
CA LEU A 177 -54.88 -57.30 -2.69
C LEU A 177 -54.96 -58.10 -1.37
N LYS A 178 -55.74 -59.19 -1.35
CA LYS A 178 -55.71 -60.15 -0.26
C LYS A 178 -54.46 -61.04 -0.38
N VAL A 179 -53.65 -61.12 0.67
CA VAL A 179 -52.46 -61.99 0.69
C VAL A 179 -52.73 -63.15 1.64
N THR A 180 -52.67 -64.39 1.16
CA THR A 180 -52.90 -65.59 1.97
C THR A 180 -51.61 -66.14 2.57
N LYS A 181 -51.70 -66.70 3.79
CA LYS A 181 -50.57 -67.38 4.44
C LYS A 181 -50.07 -68.53 3.56
N VAL A 182 -48.77 -68.82 3.62
CA VAL A 182 -48.21 -70.08 3.10
C VAL A 182 -48.83 -71.25 3.86
N GLY A 183 -49.66 -72.05 3.19
CA GLY A 183 -50.27 -73.25 3.75
C GLY A 183 -49.61 -74.51 3.18
N VAL A 184 -48.95 -75.31 4.02
CA VAL A 184 -48.35 -76.59 3.61
C VAL A 184 -49.23 -77.75 4.10
N PRO A 185 -49.73 -78.63 3.21
CA PRO A 185 -50.49 -79.80 3.61
C PRO A 185 -49.71 -80.71 4.56
N ALA A 186 -50.33 -81.13 5.65
CA ALA A 186 -49.69 -81.97 6.67
C ALA A 186 -49.26 -83.36 6.14
N ASP A 187 -49.84 -83.84 5.03
CA ASP A 187 -49.47 -85.09 4.35
C ASP A 187 -48.39 -84.92 3.26
N GLN A 188 -47.82 -83.71 3.09
CA GLN A 188 -46.88 -83.42 2.01
C GLN A 188 -45.59 -84.26 2.13
N ILE A 189 -45.43 -85.22 1.21
CA ILE A 189 -44.19 -85.99 1.05
C ILE A 189 -43.19 -85.26 0.15
N ILE A 190 -43.67 -84.45 -0.80
CA ILE A 190 -42.81 -83.74 -1.76
C ILE A 190 -43.46 -82.42 -2.20
N SER A 191 -42.68 -81.34 -2.23
CA SER A 191 -42.97 -80.14 -3.03
C SER A 191 -41.69 -79.57 -3.64
N LYS A 192 -41.82 -78.79 -4.71
CA LYS A 192 -40.69 -78.29 -5.51
C LYS A 192 -40.98 -76.92 -6.11
N TRP A 193 -39.97 -76.06 -6.15
CA TRP A 193 -39.99 -74.77 -6.87
C TRP A 193 -38.62 -74.46 -7.47
N GLY A 194 -38.59 -73.53 -8.43
CA GLY A 194 -37.36 -73.01 -9.06
C GLY A 194 -37.21 -71.51 -8.83
N GLN A 195 -35.96 -71.03 -8.73
CA GLN A 195 -35.61 -69.62 -8.60
C GLN A 195 -34.47 -69.24 -9.57
N GLN A 196 -34.45 -67.99 -10.01
CA GLN A 196 -33.40 -67.44 -10.88
C GLN A 196 -32.06 -67.45 -10.14
N VAL A 197 -31.02 -68.05 -10.72
CA VAL A 197 -29.66 -67.88 -10.20
C VAL A 197 -29.15 -66.49 -10.60
N THR A 198 -28.54 -65.78 -9.66
CA THR A 198 -27.83 -64.53 -9.94
C THR A 198 -26.36 -64.63 -9.54
N GLN A 199 -25.50 -63.99 -10.33
CA GLN A 199 -24.06 -63.87 -10.08
C GLN A 199 -23.68 -62.40 -10.25
N ASN A 200 -22.98 -61.83 -9.27
CA ASN A 200 -22.63 -60.40 -9.22
C ASN A 200 -23.84 -59.45 -9.41
N GLY A 201 -25.04 -59.88 -8.99
CA GLY A 201 -26.29 -59.14 -9.15
C GLY A 201 -26.98 -59.29 -10.52
N GLN A 202 -26.32 -59.88 -11.52
CA GLN A 202 -26.90 -60.18 -12.83
C GLN A 202 -27.52 -61.58 -12.87
N ARG A 203 -28.50 -61.77 -13.74
CA ARG A 203 -29.10 -63.10 -14.04
C ARG A 203 -28.10 -63.91 -14.86
N ILE A 204 -28.08 -65.23 -14.65
CA ILE A 204 -27.35 -66.18 -15.49
C ILE A 204 -28.29 -67.28 -16.01
N ASP A 205 -27.86 -68.02 -17.02
CA ASP A 205 -28.63 -69.06 -17.73
C ASP A 205 -28.81 -70.35 -16.90
N GLN A 206 -29.22 -70.21 -15.63
CA GLN A 206 -29.41 -71.30 -14.67
C GLN A 206 -30.61 -71.03 -13.74
N VAL A 207 -31.30 -72.11 -13.35
CA VAL A 207 -32.35 -72.12 -12.33
C VAL A 207 -31.90 -72.98 -11.16
N GLU A 208 -31.98 -72.46 -9.94
CA GLU A 208 -31.80 -73.24 -8.71
C GLU A 208 -33.15 -73.80 -8.27
N TRP A 209 -33.22 -75.12 -8.18
CA TRP A 209 -34.38 -75.89 -7.79
C TRP A 209 -34.24 -76.31 -6.33
N TYR A 210 -35.32 -76.09 -5.58
CA TYR A 210 -35.46 -76.56 -4.21
C TYR A 210 -36.60 -77.57 -4.14
N ALA A 211 -36.38 -78.66 -3.42
CA ALA A 211 -37.43 -79.62 -3.07
C ALA A 211 -37.51 -79.81 -1.55
N ASN A 212 -38.73 -79.76 -1.00
CA ASN A 212 -39.05 -80.20 0.36
C ASN A 212 -39.38 -81.69 0.31
N ILE A 213 -38.60 -82.54 0.97
CA ILE A 213 -38.84 -83.99 1.05
C ILE A 213 -39.27 -84.35 2.47
N ASN A 214 -40.34 -85.14 2.57
CA ASN A 214 -40.94 -85.66 3.79
C ASN A 214 -41.35 -84.58 4.83
N TYR A 215 -42.08 -83.56 4.38
CA TYR A 215 -42.67 -82.57 5.28
C TYR A 215 -43.62 -83.22 6.31
N ALA A 216 -44.33 -84.28 5.91
CA ALA A 216 -45.21 -85.07 6.78
C ALA A 216 -44.53 -85.91 7.87
N LYS A 217 -43.18 -86.03 7.87
CA LYS A 217 -42.42 -86.92 8.78
C LYS A 217 -42.86 -88.39 8.75
N ALA A 218 -43.28 -88.89 7.58
CA ALA A 218 -43.65 -90.29 7.38
C ALA A 218 -42.41 -91.21 7.39
N ASP A 219 -42.59 -92.49 7.72
CA ASP A 219 -41.52 -93.50 7.67
C ASP A 219 -41.29 -93.95 6.21
N LEU A 220 -40.35 -93.29 5.51
CA LEU A 220 -40.05 -93.58 4.11
C LEU A 220 -38.98 -94.70 4.00
N LYS A 221 -39.46 -95.94 3.90
CA LYS A 221 -38.61 -97.13 3.66
C LYS A 221 -38.29 -97.32 2.18
N ASN A 222 -37.06 -97.72 1.88
CA ASN A 222 -36.49 -97.84 0.53
C ASN A 222 -36.82 -96.62 -0.35
N ALA A 223 -36.60 -95.42 0.19
CA ALA A 223 -36.88 -94.18 -0.48
C ALA A 223 -35.89 -93.93 -1.64
N VAL A 224 -36.43 -93.55 -2.79
CA VAL A 224 -35.66 -93.15 -3.97
C VAL A 224 -36.29 -91.88 -4.55
N ILE A 225 -35.45 -90.91 -4.89
CA ILE A 225 -35.83 -89.63 -5.49
C ILE A 225 -35.46 -89.68 -6.97
N THR A 226 -36.35 -89.26 -7.86
CA THR A 226 -36.11 -89.18 -9.30
C THR A 226 -36.61 -87.85 -9.88
N ASP A 227 -35.98 -87.33 -10.92
CA ASP A 227 -36.43 -86.13 -11.64
C ASP A 227 -35.97 -86.19 -13.11
N GLU A 228 -36.69 -85.52 -14.01
CA GLU A 228 -36.50 -85.59 -15.46
C GLU A 228 -36.92 -84.27 -16.14
N LEU A 229 -36.09 -83.80 -17.07
CA LEU A 229 -36.32 -82.56 -17.83
C LEU A 229 -36.96 -82.88 -19.20
N PRO A 230 -38.06 -82.21 -19.59
CA PRO A 230 -38.76 -82.47 -20.85
C PRO A 230 -38.17 -81.74 -22.06
N ASN A 231 -37.30 -80.75 -21.81
CA ASN A 231 -36.70 -79.86 -22.81
C ASN A 231 -35.16 -80.00 -22.77
N GLY A 232 -34.46 -79.44 -23.77
CA GLY A 232 -33.03 -79.63 -24.00
C GLY A 232 -32.07 -79.21 -22.88
N GLU A 233 -32.55 -78.45 -21.89
CA GLU A 233 -31.83 -78.11 -20.67
C GLU A 233 -31.28 -79.34 -19.90
N THR A 234 -30.21 -79.15 -19.11
CA THR A 234 -29.51 -80.22 -18.38
C THR A 234 -29.28 -79.88 -16.91
N TYR A 235 -29.15 -80.91 -16.06
CA TYR A 235 -28.71 -80.81 -14.67
C TYR A 235 -27.22 -80.49 -14.57
N ILE A 236 -26.85 -79.64 -13.61
CA ILE A 236 -25.46 -79.26 -13.34
C ILE A 236 -24.88 -80.23 -12.29
N PRO A 237 -23.96 -81.16 -12.62
CA PRO A 237 -23.63 -82.28 -11.74
C PRO A 237 -23.06 -81.88 -10.37
N GLY A 238 -22.23 -80.83 -10.31
CA GLY A 238 -21.64 -80.32 -9.07
C GLY A 238 -22.58 -79.48 -8.19
N SER A 239 -23.86 -79.31 -8.58
CA SER A 239 -24.80 -78.42 -7.87
C SER A 239 -25.65 -79.11 -6.79
N PHE A 240 -25.64 -80.44 -6.74
CA PHE A 240 -26.53 -81.21 -5.88
C PHE A 240 -26.12 -81.15 -4.39
N VAL A 241 -27.03 -80.63 -3.56
CA VAL A 241 -26.88 -80.54 -2.11
C VAL A 241 -28.10 -81.13 -1.44
N LEU A 242 -27.90 -82.19 -0.66
CA LEU A 242 -28.93 -82.84 0.15
C LEU A 242 -28.62 -82.60 1.64
N GLU A 243 -29.62 -82.13 2.37
CA GLU A 243 -29.51 -81.78 3.79
C GLU A 243 -30.69 -82.34 4.56
N GLU A 244 -30.43 -82.99 5.69
CA GLU A 244 -31.42 -83.32 6.70
C GLU A 244 -31.82 -82.04 7.45
N VAL A 245 -33.13 -81.79 7.58
CA VAL A 245 -33.69 -80.54 8.09
C VAL A 245 -34.96 -80.77 8.91
N GLU A 246 -35.36 -79.74 9.65
CA GLU A 246 -36.70 -79.59 10.20
C GLU A 246 -37.40 -78.41 9.52
N TYR A 247 -38.70 -78.53 9.27
CA TYR A 247 -39.51 -77.48 8.64
C TYR A 247 -40.38 -76.70 9.64
N THR A 248 -40.63 -75.42 9.34
CA THR A 248 -41.70 -74.61 9.95
C THR A 248 -43.08 -75.03 9.41
N ASP A 249 -44.17 -74.54 9.99
CA ASP A 249 -45.54 -74.74 9.48
C ASP A 249 -45.77 -74.14 8.06
N GLU A 250 -44.90 -73.23 7.63
CA GLU A 250 -44.85 -72.66 6.28
C GLU A 250 -43.93 -73.44 5.31
N GLY A 251 -43.33 -74.56 5.74
CA GLY A 251 -42.42 -75.36 4.91
C GLY A 251 -41.06 -74.70 4.63
N ALA A 252 -40.73 -73.61 5.32
CA ALA A 252 -39.39 -73.05 5.38
C ALA A 252 -38.50 -73.87 6.32
N ILE A 253 -37.17 -73.83 6.16
CA ILE A 253 -36.27 -74.58 7.04
C ILE A 253 -36.24 -73.89 8.41
N LEU A 254 -36.72 -74.59 9.45
CA LEU A 254 -36.60 -74.20 10.86
C LEU A 254 -35.18 -74.42 11.37
N ARG A 255 -34.59 -75.59 11.04
CA ARG A 255 -33.24 -75.98 11.45
C ARG A 255 -32.60 -76.90 10.41
N ARG A 256 -31.31 -76.70 10.15
CA ARG A 256 -30.46 -77.62 9.37
C ARG A 256 -29.79 -78.59 10.36
N LEU A 257 -29.83 -79.88 10.08
CA LEU A 257 -29.31 -80.93 10.96
C LEU A 257 -27.98 -81.50 10.44
N ASN A 258 -28.00 -82.12 9.26
CA ASN A 258 -26.83 -82.79 8.67
C ASN A 258 -26.76 -82.53 7.16
N LYS A 259 -25.58 -82.25 6.60
CA LYS A 259 -25.37 -82.38 5.15
C LYS A 259 -25.14 -83.86 4.82
N ILE A 260 -25.92 -84.40 3.91
CA ILE A 260 -25.86 -85.82 3.52
C ILE A 260 -24.94 -85.96 2.30
N SER A 261 -23.94 -86.83 2.38
CA SER A 261 -23.15 -87.18 1.19
C SER A 261 -24.05 -87.92 0.17
N LEU A 262 -23.85 -87.56 -1.10
CA LEU A 262 -24.48 -88.18 -2.26
C LEU A 262 -23.55 -89.17 -2.98
N ASP A 263 -22.35 -89.40 -2.45
CA ASP A 263 -21.35 -90.31 -3.03
C ASP A 263 -21.92 -91.73 -3.07
N GLY A 264 -21.95 -92.35 -4.27
CA GLY A 264 -22.59 -93.64 -4.51
C GLY A 264 -24.12 -93.65 -4.42
N LYS A 265 -24.78 -92.53 -4.10
CA LYS A 265 -26.24 -92.41 -4.01
C LYS A 265 -26.87 -91.68 -5.19
N LEU A 266 -26.22 -90.62 -5.68
CA LEU A 266 -26.65 -89.87 -6.86
C LEU A 266 -26.15 -90.56 -8.13
N GLN A 267 -27.07 -90.76 -9.08
CA GLN A 267 -26.80 -91.21 -10.43
C GLN A 267 -27.45 -90.23 -11.41
N LEU A 268 -26.69 -89.75 -12.38
CA LEU A 268 -27.16 -88.93 -13.50
C LEU A 268 -27.20 -89.79 -14.77
N SER A 269 -28.15 -89.54 -15.66
CA SER A 269 -28.15 -90.13 -17.01
C SER A 269 -27.04 -89.52 -17.88
N ASN A 270 -26.63 -90.24 -18.93
CA ASN A 270 -25.49 -89.87 -19.78
C ASN A 270 -25.61 -88.49 -20.47
N ASN A 271 -26.83 -87.97 -20.61
CA ASN A 271 -27.15 -86.64 -21.15
C ASN A 271 -27.38 -85.57 -20.06
N ASN A 272 -27.28 -85.93 -18.78
CA ASN A 272 -27.65 -85.12 -17.62
C ASN A 272 -29.10 -84.56 -17.65
N GLN A 273 -30.05 -85.26 -18.28
CA GLN A 273 -31.47 -84.81 -18.34
C GLN A 273 -32.39 -85.50 -17.32
N SER A 274 -31.88 -86.52 -16.62
CA SER A 274 -32.56 -87.17 -15.50
C SER A 274 -31.58 -87.56 -14.39
N PHE A 275 -32.08 -87.64 -13.15
CA PHE A 275 -31.29 -88.11 -12.02
C PHE A 275 -32.08 -89.06 -11.11
N THR A 276 -31.34 -89.89 -10.39
CA THR A 276 -31.82 -90.78 -9.33
C THR A 276 -30.96 -90.56 -8.08
N ILE A 277 -31.57 -90.39 -6.90
CA ILE A 277 -30.89 -90.43 -5.60
C ILE A 277 -31.50 -91.54 -4.77
N ASN A 278 -30.71 -92.58 -4.46
CA ASN A 278 -31.13 -93.63 -3.54
C ASN A 278 -30.91 -93.18 -2.08
N MET A 279 -31.99 -93.07 -1.31
CA MET A 279 -31.98 -92.61 0.08
C MET A 279 -31.91 -93.77 1.08
N GLY A 280 -32.42 -94.96 0.71
CA GLY A 280 -32.60 -96.09 1.62
C GLY A 280 -33.77 -95.86 2.60
N ASP A 281 -33.72 -96.50 3.76
CA ASP A 281 -34.68 -96.26 4.85
C ASP A 281 -34.34 -94.94 5.57
N THR A 282 -35.19 -93.92 5.45
CA THR A 282 -34.94 -92.61 6.08
C THR A 282 -35.55 -92.44 7.47
N GLY A 283 -36.53 -93.28 7.82
CA GLY A 283 -37.44 -93.00 8.93
C GLY A 283 -38.20 -91.68 8.74
N ALA A 284 -38.68 -91.11 9.85
CA ALA A 284 -39.44 -89.86 9.93
C ALA A 284 -38.62 -88.57 9.65
N LYS A 285 -37.42 -88.69 9.05
CA LYS A 285 -36.52 -87.56 8.75
C LYS A 285 -37.01 -86.74 7.55
N GLN A 286 -36.78 -85.43 7.59
CA GLN A 286 -37.12 -84.49 6.51
C GLN A 286 -35.84 -84.02 5.82
N TYR A 287 -35.91 -83.75 4.52
CA TYR A 287 -34.74 -83.34 3.75
C TYR A 287 -35.02 -82.16 2.83
N ARG A 288 -34.07 -81.24 2.73
CA ARG A 288 -33.94 -80.27 1.64
C ARG A 288 -33.05 -80.90 0.59
N LEU A 289 -33.53 -80.95 -0.65
CA LEU A 289 -32.68 -81.18 -1.82
C LEU A 289 -32.62 -79.87 -2.62
N THR A 290 -31.41 -79.46 -3.00
CA THR A 290 -31.12 -78.27 -3.81
C THR A 290 -30.21 -78.67 -4.98
N TYR A 291 -30.47 -78.18 -6.18
CA TYR A 291 -29.69 -78.46 -7.40
C TYR A 291 -29.96 -77.40 -8.46
N ARG A 292 -29.15 -77.34 -9.52
CA ARG A 292 -29.30 -76.40 -10.63
C ARG A 292 -29.49 -77.11 -11.96
N THR A 293 -30.20 -76.44 -12.86
CA THR A 293 -30.24 -76.76 -14.29
C THR A 293 -29.72 -75.57 -15.09
N THR A 294 -29.31 -75.82 -16.35
CA THR A 294 -29.26 -74.75 -17.36
C THR A 294 -30.68 -74.20 -17.60
N TYR A 295 -30.78 -73.00 -18.18
CA TYR A 295 -32.05 -72.37 -18.50
C TYR A 295 -31.92 -71.33 -19.63
N THR A 296 -32.76 -71.44 -20.65
CA THR A 296 -32.86 -70.44 -21.72
C THR A 296 -33.72 -69.25 -21.25
N ILE A 297 -33.13 -68.06 -21.07
CA ILE A 297 -33.84 -66.86 -20.58
C ILE A 297 -35.11 -66.58 -21.43
N GLY A 298 -36.23 -66.30 -20.75
CA GLY A 298 -37.53 -66.08 -21.37
C GLY A 298 -38.34 -67.35 -21.69
N SER A 299 -37.71 -68.53 -21.70
CA SER A 299 -38.41 -69.81 -21.94
C SER A 299 -39.22 -70.27 -20.71
N SER A 300 -40.11 -71.24 -20.89
CA SER A 300 -40.83 -71.90 -19.80
C SER A 300 -40.23 -73.28 -19.52
N LEU A 301 -39.48 -73.41 -18.43
CA LEU A 301 -38.83 -74.65 -18.01
C LEU A 301 -39.67 -75.39 -16.96
N ARG A 302 -40.36 -76.46 -17.39
CA ARG A 302 -41.11 -77.36 -16.50
C ARG A 302 -40.20 -78.46 -15.97
N ASN A 303 -40.27 -78.75 -14.67
CA ASN A 303 -39.41 -79.71 -13.99
C ASN A 303 -40.22 -80.46 -12.90
N LYS A 304 -40.06 -81.79 -12.74
CA LYS A 304 -41.05 -82.65 -12.03
C LYS A 304 -40.42 -83.80 -11.22
N ILE A 305 -40.03 -83.49 -10.00
CA ILE A 305 -39.47 -84.47 -9.04
C ILE A 305 -40.53 -85.46 -8.55
N LYS A 306 -40.08 -86.69 -8.29
CA LYS A 306 -40.86 -87.81 -7.75
C LYS A 306 -40.09 -88.49 -6.62
N VAL A 307 -40.81 -88.89 -5.58
CA VAL A 307 -40.30 -89.73 -4.50
C VAL A 307 -41.08 -91.04 -4.50
N THR A 308 -40.38 -92.16 -4.62
CA THR A 308 -40.91 -93.52 -4.46
C THR A 308 -40.41 -94.11 -3.15
N HIS A 309 -41.25 -94.85 -2.43
CA HIS A 309 -40.92 -95.56 -1.19
C HIS A 309 -41.82 -96.80 -1.07
N ALA A 310 -41.59 -97.67 -0.08
CA ALA A 310 -42.38 -98.88 0.12
C ALA A 310 -43.90 -98.64 0.33
N GLY A 311 -44.30 -97.41 0.69
CA GLY A 311 -45.70 -97.00 0.84
C GLY A 311 -46.33 -96.37 -0.42
N GLY A 312 -45.63 -96.30 -1.55
CA GLY A 312 -46.14 -95.77 -2.81
C GLY A 312 -45.23 -94.70 -3.44
N SER A 313 -45.82 -93.75 -4.16
CA SER A 313 -45.06 -92.63 -4.73
C SER A 313 -45.87 -91.34 -4.79
N LYS A 314 -45.18 -90.21 -4.64
CA LYS A 314 -45.73 -88.85 -4.80
C LYS A 314 -44.81 -88.06 -5.73
N GLU A 315 -45.37 -87.16 -6.53
CA GLU A 315 -44.62 -86.29 -7.44
C GLU A 315 -45.09 -84.84 -7.36
N HIS A 316 -44.21 -83.89 -7.68
CA HIS A 316 -44.52 -82.47 -7.70
C HIS A 316 -43.82 -81.76 -8.87
N GLY A 317 -44.61 -81.13 -9.74
CA GLY A 317 -44.12 -80.32 -10.85
C GLY A 317 -44.12 -78.84 -10.55
N PHE A 318 -43.15 -78.11 -11.11
CA PHE A 318 -43.13 -76.65 -11.14
C PHE A 318 -42.66 -76.17 -12.51
N THR A 319 -43.22 -75.06 -12.99
CA THR A 319 -42.78 -74.41 -14.24
C THR A 319 -42.14 -73.09 -13.90
N TYR A 320 -40.84 -72.99 -14.13
CA TYR A 320 -40.10 -71.74 -14.01
C TYR A 320 -40.15 -70.96 -15.33
N LYS A 321 -40.28 -69.64 -15.24
CA LYS A 321 -40.02 -68.69 -16.33
C LYS A 321 -39.42 -67.43 -15.71
N SER A 322 -38.43 -66.82 -16.35
CA SER A 322 -37.85 -65.55 -15.91
C SER A 322 -38.88 -64.42 -15.93
N SER A 323 -38.81 -63.58 -14.91
CA SER A 323 -39.63 -62.38 -14.79
C SER A 323 -39.30 -61.37 -15.89
N GLU A 324 -40.33 -60.77 -16.50
CA GLU A 324 -40.17 -59.75 -17.54
C GLU A 324 -40.36 -58.34 -16.94
N ALA A 325 -39.71 -57.34 -17.52
CA ALA A 325 -40.08 -55.93 -17.32
C ALA A 325 -40.14 -55.23 -18.69
N GLY A 326 -40.91 -54.15 -18.79
CA GLY A 326 -41.17 -53.50 -20.07
C GLY A 326 -42.33 -52.51 -19.99
N GLY A 327 -42.71 -51.97 -21.15
CA GLY A 327 -43.85 -51.07 -21.26
C GLY A 327 -43.80 -50.25 -22.55
N THR A 328 -44.59 -49.18 -22.59
CA THR A 328 -44.71 -48.30 -23.75
C THR A 328 -44.56 -46.83 -23.38
N ALA A 329 -44.23 -45.99 -24.36
CA ALA A 329 -44.18 -44.53 -24.26
C ALA A 329 -44.42 -43.90 -25.64
N ASP A 330 -45.44 -43.05 -25.81
CA ASP A 330 -45.75 -42.40 -27.11
C ASP A 330 -46.50 -41.05 -26.94
N GLY A 331 -46.64 -40.26 -28.02
CA GLY A 331 -47.29 -38.93 -28.04
C GLY A 331 -47.42 -38.30 -29.44
N GLN A 332 -48.14 -37.18 -29.53
CA GLN A 332 -48.64 -36.53 -30.77
C GLN A 332 -47.74 -35.39 -31.31
N LEU A 333 -47.76 -35.11 -32.62
CA LEU A 333 -46.96 -34.06 -33.30
C LEU A 333 -47.75 -32.75 -33.53
N ALA A 334 -47.11 -31.58 -33.48
CA ALA A 334 -47.79 -30.26 -33.46
C ALA A 334 -47.46 -29.31 -34.65
N SER A 335 -48.49 -28.70 -35.25
CA SER A 335 -48.40 -27.74 -36.37
C SER A 335 -48.31 -26.27 -35.89
N LYS A 336 -47.11 -25.85 -35.43
CA LYS A 336 -46.84 -24.52 -34.84
C LYS A 336 -45.46 -23.98 -35.23
N ILE A 337 -45.20 -22.70 -34.98
CA ILE A 337 -43.85 -22.09 -34.96
C ILE A 337 -43.38 -21.96 -33.51
N LYS A 338 -42.11 -22.26 -33.23
CA LYS A 338 -41.39 -21.93 -31.99
C LYS A 338 -40.15 -21.10 -32.32
N LEU A 339 -40.05 -19.91 -31.72
CA LEU A 339 -38.86 -19.06 -31.79
C LEU A 339 -38.15 -19.03 -30.44
N THR A 340 -36.82 -19.02 -30.48
CA THR A 340 -35.95 -18.85 -29.30
C THR A 340 -35.01 -17.67 -29.53
N LYS A 341 -35.02 -16.70 -28.64
CA LYS A 341 -34.21 -15.48 -28.71
C LYS A 341 -33.08 -15.53 -27.69
N VAL A 342 -31.86 -15.31 -28.16
CA VAL A 342 -30.64 -15.31 -27.34
C VAL A 342 -29.73 -14.13 -27.70
N ASP A 343 -28.76 -13.85 -26.84
CA ASP A 343 -27.58 -13.03 -27.13
C ASP A 343 -26.69 -13.69 -28.21
N GLU A 344 -25.91 -12.89 -28.92
CA GLU A 344 -24.97 -13.35 -29.94
C GLU A 344 -23.63 -13.83 -29.33
N GLU A 345 -23.17 -13.16 -28.26
CA GLU A 345 -21.89 -13.44 -27.59
C GLU A 345 -21.98 -14.67 -26.67
N ASP A 346 -23.04 -14.80 -25.88
CA ASP A 346 -23.33 -15.98 -25.05
C ASP A 346 -24.77 -16.48 -25.27
N LYS A 347 -24.90 -17.55 -26.06
CA LYS A 347 -26.19 -18.15 -26.43
C LYS A 347 -26.95 -18.81 -25.26
N ASN A 348 -26.38 -18.85 -24.06
CA ASN A 348 -27.09 -19.24 -22.84
C ASN A 348 -27.93 -18.09 -22.26
N ILE A 349 -27.65 -16.84 -22.63
CA ILE A 349 -28.42 -15.66 -22.22
C ILE A 349 -29.67 -15.55 -23.11
N VAL A 350 -30.78 -16.05 -22.61
CA VAL A 350 -32.11 -15.96 -23.24
C VAL A 350 -32.70 -14.56 -23.10
N LEU A 351 -33.31 -14.02 -24.16
CA LEU A 351 -33.75 -12.62 -24.20
C LEU A 351 -35.27 -12.47 -24.31
N ALA A 352 -35.86 -11.88 -23.28
CA ALA A 352 -37.28 -11.57 -23.19
C ALA A 352 -37.67 -10.30 -23.96
N ASN A 353 -38.96 -10.19 -24.29
CA ASN A 353 -39.62 -9.03 -24.90
C ASN A 353 -39.21 -8.67 -26.34
N ALA A 354 -38.35 -9.43 -27.01
CA ALA A 354 -38.13 -9.32 -28.46
C ALA A 354 -39.45 -9.54 -29.20
N VAL A 355 -39.70 -8.81 -30.28
CA VAL A 355 -40.93 -8.93 -31.09
C VAL A 355 -40.59 -9.31 -32.51
N PHE A 356 -41.27 -10.34 -32.98
CA PHE A 356 -41.20 -10.80 -34.35
C PHE A 356 -42.51 -10.52 -35.09
N GLU A 357 -42.42 -9.87 -36.25
CA GLU A 357 -43.49 -9.86 -37.23
C GLU A 357 -43.47 -11.19 -37.98
N VAL A 358 -44.60 -11.90 -37.98
CA VAL A 358 -44.79 -13.16 -38.72
C VAL A 358 -45.86 -12.94 -39.80
N THR A 359 -45.49 -13.17 -41.06
CA THR A 359 -46.38 -13.10 -42.23
C THR A 359 -46.65 -14.51 -42.74
N GLY A 360 -47.92 -14.89 -42.83
CA GLY A 360 -48.36 -16.20 -43.31
C GLY A 360 -48.52 -16.31 -44.83
N PRO A 361 -48.77 -17.53 -45.35
CA PRO A 361 -48.87 -17.80 -46.79
C PRO A 361 -50.10 -17.16 -47.47
N ASP A 362 -51.05 -16.65 -46.68
CA ASP A 362 -52.20 -15.85 -47.11
C ASP A 362 -52.01 -14.34 -46.85
N ASN A 363 -50.76 -13.90 -46.68
CA ASN A 363 -50.34 -12.53 -46.31
C ASN A 363 -50.92 -12.01 -44.98
N GLN A 364 -51.57 -12.83 -44.16
CA GLN A 364 -51.98 -12.42 -42.81
C GLN A 364 -50.76 -12.21 -41.92
N LYS A 365 -50.79 -11.15 -41.10
CA LYS A 365 -49.70 -10.77 -40.21
C LYS A 365 -50.11 -10.87 -38.75
N PHE A 366 -49.19 -11.34 -37.90
CA PHE A 366 -49.33 -11.33 -36.45
C PHE A 366 -47.96 -11.15 -35.77
N GLU A 367 -47.96 -10.71 -34.52
CA GLU A 367 -46.74 -10.57 -33.72
C GLU A 367 -46.53 -11.77 -32.80
N LEU A 368 -45.26 -12.14 -32.57
CA LEU A 368 -44.83 -13.04 -31.51
C LEU A 368 -43.81 -12.33 -30.62
N ARG A 369 -44.10 -12.20 -29.32
CA ARG A 369 -43.21 -11.59 -28.32
C ARG A 369 -42.61 -12.64 -27.39
N THR A 370 -41.30 -12.60 -27.14
CA THR A 370 -40.63 -13.61 -26.30
C THR A 370 -40.91 -13.47 -24.80
N GLY A 371 -41.12 -14.62 -24.15
CA GLY A 371 -41.31 -14.74 -22.70
C GLY A 371 -40.02 -14.54 -21.91
N LYS A 372 -40.11 -14.71 -20.58
CA LYS A 372 -38.96 -14.56 -19.65
C LYS A 372 -37.87 -15.62 -19.85
N ASP A 373 -38.21 -16.73 -20.49
CA ASP A 373 -37.34 -17.81 -20.95
C ASP A 373 -36.73 -17.55 -22.34
N GLY A 374 -37.02 -16.40 -22.95
CA GLY A 374 -36.63 -16.03 -24.31
C GLY A 374 -37.32 -16.83 -25.41
N THR A 375 -38.33 -17.65 -25.13
CA THR A 375 -39.05 -18.40 -26.17
C THR A 375 -40.43 -17.82 -26.45
N ILE A 376 -40.99 -18.16 -27.61
CA ILE A 376 -42.41 -17.96 -27.94
C ILE A 376 -42.88 -19.05 -28.90
N ILE A 377 -44.11 -19.53 -28.67
CA ILE A 377 -44.78 -20.55 -29.48
C ILE A 377 -46.07 -19.95 -30.02
N SER A 378 -46.36 -20.17 -31.31
CA SER A 378 -47.58 -19.68 -31.96
C SER A 378 -48.86 -20.40 -31.51
N GLY A 379 -50.01 -19.86 -31.93
CA GLY A 379 -51.22 -20.68 -32.09
C GLY A 379 -51.03 -21.80 -33.10
N VAL A 380 -52.06 -22.64 -33.31
CA VAL A 380 -52.05 -23.61 -34.42
C VAL A 380 -52.07 -22.84 -35.74
N LEU A 381 -51.17 -23.19 -36.65
CA LEU A 381 -51.00 -22.48 -37.93
C LEU A 381 -51.53 -23.30 -39.10
N LYS A 382 -51.87 -22.59 -40.19
CA LYS A 382 -52.10 -23.23 -41.50
C LYS A 382 -50.78 -23.82 -42.00
N GLN A 383 -50.87 -24.81 -42.89
CA GLN A 383 -49.70 -25.35 -43.56
C GLN A 383 -49.19 -24.37 -44.63
N GLY A 384 -47.88 -24.37 -44.88
CA GLY A 384 -47.22 -23.50 -45.86
C GLY A 384 -46.07 -22.69 -45.27
N THR A 385 -45.53 -21.78 -46.09
CA THR A 385 -44.36 -20.97 -45.75
C THR A 385 -44.75 -19.67 -45.05
N TYR A 386 -44.09 -19.41 -43.92
CA TYR A 386 -44.19 -18.18 -43.13
C TYR A 386 -42.89 -17.38 -43.28
N THR A 387 -42.99 -16.05 -43.33
CA THR A 387 -41.84 -15.13 -43.30
C THR A 387 -41.78 -14.43 -41.95
N VAL A 388 -40.60 -14.35 -41.34
CA VAL A 388 -40.38 -13.85 -39.97
C VAL A 388 -39.24 -12.85 -39.96
N ARG A 389 -39.41 -11.75 -39.20
CA ARG A 389 -38.42 -10.68 -39.01
C ARG A 389 -38.56 -10.08 -37.61
N GLU A 390 -37.45 -9.72 -36.95
CA GLU A 390 -37.53 -8.96 -35.69
C GLU A 390 -37.89 -7.49 -35.97
N ILE A 391 -38.85 -6.95 -35.21
CA ILE A 391 -39.30 -5.55 -35.30
C ILE A 391 -39.08 -4.74 -34.03
N GLN A 392 -38.77 -5.40 -32.90
CA GLN A 392 -38.35 -4.76 -31.66
C GLN A 392 -37.30 -5.63 -30.95
N ALA A 393 -36.12 -5.06 -30.69
CA ALA A 393 -35.07 -5.71 -29.91
C ALA A 393 -35.37 -5.67 -28.40
N PRO A 394 -34.81 -6.61 -27.61
CA PRO A 394 -34.70 -6.49 -26.15
C PRO A 394 -33.87 -5.26 -25.73
N THR A 395 -34.18 -4.69 -24.57
CA THR A 395 -33.42 -3.56 -24.00
C THR A 395 -31.94 -3.90 -23.84
N GLY A 396 -31.06 -3.03 -24.35
CA GLY A 396 -29.60 -3.25 -24.35
C GLY A 396 -29.06 -4.01 -25.56
N TYR A 397 -29.91 -4.35 -26.54
CA TYR A 397 -29.53 -5.06 -27.75
C TYR A 397 -29.86 -4.26 -29.01
N GLN A 398 -29.05 -4.44 -30.05
CA GLN A 398 -29.28 -3.91 -31.39
C GLN A 398 -30.41 -4.70 -32.07
N LEU A 399 -31.20 -4.06 -32.93
CA LEU A 399 -32.24 -4.72 -33.72
C LEU A 399 -31.62 -5.62 -34.79
N ASN A 400 -32.04 -6.88 -34.86
CA ASN A 400 -31.63 -7.76 -35.94
C ASN A 400 -32.54 -7.54 -37.17
N GLY A 401 -31.97 -6.99 -38.24
CA GLY A 401 -32.69 -6.73 -39.50
C GLY A 401 -32.96 -7.97 -40.37
N ASP A 402 -32.42 -9.14 -40.01
CA ASP A 402 -32.55 -10.38 -40.77
C ASP A 402 -34.02 -10.79 -40.94
N THR A 403 -34.35 -11.23 -42.14
CA THR A 403 -35.66 -11.81 -42.49
C THR A 403 -35.45 -13.24 -42.96
N PHE A 404 -36.20 -14.18 -42.41
CA PHE A 404 -36.06 -15.61 -42.70
C PHE A 404 -37.43 -16.29 -42.90
N THR A 405 -37.43 -17.42 -43.60
CA THR A 405 -38.63 -18.23 -43.83
C THR A 405 -38.67 -19.47 -42.94
N LEU A 406 -39.88 -19.96 -42.65
CA LEU A 406 -40.17 -21.18 -41.91
C LEU A 406 -41.31 -21.94 -42.60
N GLU A 407 -41.23 -23.27 -42.71
CA GLU A 407 -42.25 -24.10 -43.34
C GLU A 407 -43.03 -24.90 -42.30
N VAL A 408 -44.36 -24.78 -42.29
CA VAL A 408 -45.26 -25.56 -41.42
C VAL A 408 -45.92 -26.66 -42.24
N THR A 409 -45.71 -27.92 -41.85
CA THR A 409 -46.07 -29.09 -42.68
C THR A 409 -47.10 -30.00 -41.99
N PRO A 410 -47.73 -30.96 -42.70
CA PRO A 410 -48.58 -31.98 -42.08
C PRO A 410 -47.87 -32.89 -41.06
N LYS A 411 -46.52 -32.93 -41.06
CA LYS A 411 -45.73 -33.84 -40.23
C LYS A 411 -44.84 -33.13 -39.19
N GLY A 412 -44.89 -31.80 -39.11
CA GLY A 412 -44.10 -31.05 -38.13
C GLY A 412 -44.24 -29.53 -38.25
N GLY A 413 -44.12 -28.87 -37.09
CA GLY A 413 -43.94 -27.43 -36.97
C GLY A 413 -42.48 -26.99 -37.18
N ALA A 414 -42.24 -25.68 -37.13
CA ALA A 414 -40.94 -25.08 -37.43
C ALA A 414 -40.29 -24.44 -36.19
N LEU A 415 -38.97 -24.62 -36.05
CA LEU A 415 -38.17 -24.10 -34.94
C LEU A 415 -37.05 -23.20 -35.45
N LYS A 416 -36.77 -22.08 -34.77
CA LYS A 416 -35.65 -21.19 -35.09
C LYS A 416 -35.08 -20.47 -33.87
N THR A 417 -33.76 -20.39 -33.80
CA THR A 417 -33.03 -19.52 -32.86
C THR A 417 -32.58 -18.23 -33.56
N VAL A 418 -32.69 -17.08 -32.89
CA VAL A 418 -32.30 -15.75 -33.40
C VAL A 418 -31.41 -15.00 -32.39
N THR A 419 -30.23 -14.56 -32.83
CA THR A 419 -29.23 -13.81 -32.04
C THR A 419 -29.35 -12.30 -32.26
N ASN A 420 -29.06 -11.49 -31.22
CA ASN A 420 -28.83 -10.04 -31.36
C ASN A 420 -27.50 -9.66 -30.70
N LYS A 421 -26.86 -8.62 -31.24
CA LYS A 421 -25.64 -8.01 -30.67
C LYS A 421 -26.01 -7.08 -29.52
N ARG A 422 -25.15 -7.02 -28.50
CA ARG A 422 -25.26 -6.06 -27.39
C ARG A 422 -24.99 -4.64 -27.87
N ILE A 423 -25.53 -3.64 -27.17
CA ILE A 423 -25.14 -2.24 -27.35
C ILE A 423 -23.86 -2.01 -26.55
N LYS A 424 -22.79 -1.61 -27.25
CA LYS A 424 -21.48 -1.33 -26.67
C LYS A 424 -21.18 0.18 -26.71
N ILE A 425 -20.44 0.66 -25.73
CA ILE A 425 -19.93 2.03 -25.62
C ILE A 425 -18.41 2.02 -25.39
N ASN A 426 -17.77 3.17 -25.63
CA ASN A 426 -16.39 3.43 -25.23
C ASN A 426 -16.39 4.44 -24.08
N ILE A 427 -15.57 4.22 -23.06
CA ILE A 427 -15.41 5.10 -21.90
C ILE A 427 -13.97 5.61 -21.90
N SER A 428 -13.81 6.93 -21.96
CA SER A 428 -12.50 7.59 -21.95
C SER A 428 -12.31 8.47 -20.73
N GLY A 429 -11.06 8.64 -20.33
CA GLY A 429 -10.64 9.57 -19.29
C GLY A 429 -9.22 10.06 -19.52
N GLU A 430 -8.90 11.20 -18.91
CA GLU A 430 -7.58 11.79 -18.92
C GLU A 430 -6.87 11.54 -17.58
N LYS A 431 -5.54 11.48 -17.62
CA LYS A 431 -4.69 11.38 -16.44
C LYS A 431 -3.81 12.62 -16.36
N THR A 432 -3.87 13.27 -15.21
CA THR A 432 -3.10 14.46 -14.87
C THR A 432 -2.17 14.20 -13.68
N TRP A 433 -1.11 15.00 -13.61
CA TRP A 433 -0.07 14.91 -12.58
C TRP A 433 0.19 16.31 -12.01
N ASP A 434 0.13 16.42 -10.68
CA ASP A 434 0.32 17.65 -9.91
C ASP A 434 1.53 17.45 -8.98
N ASP A 435 2.71 17.43 -9.61
CA ASP A 435 4.00 16.95 -9.07
C ASP A 435 5.17 17.88 -9.42
N ALA A 436 4.85 19.16 -9.66
CA ALA A 436 5.77 20.19 -10.14
C ALA A 436 6.54 19.82 -11.43
N ASN A 437 5.88 19.11 -12.35
CA ASN A 437 6.46 18.55 -13.59
C ASN A 437 7.52 17.48 -13.33
N ASP A 438 7.20 16.53 -12.45
CA ASP A 438 8.07 15.44 -12.01
C ASP A 438 9.43 15.91 -11.44
N GLN A 439 9.39 16.93 -10.58
CA GLN A 439 10.59 17.57 -10.02
C GLN A 439 11.54 16.58 -9.34
N ASP A 440 10.99 15.62 -8.59
CA ASP A 440 11.73 14.61 -7.81
C ASP A 440 12.03 13.31 -8.59
N GLY A 441 11.64 13.21 -9.87
CA GLY A 441 11.83 12.00 -10.68
C GLY A 441 11.11 10.77 -10.10
N LYS A 442 9.85 10.95 -9.71
CA LYS A 442 8.99 9.95 -9.06
C LYS A 442 7.77 9.56 -9.88
N ARG A 443 7.44 10.28 -10.94
CA ARG A 443 6.34 9.91 -11.84
C ARG A 443 6.67 8.56 -12.49
N PRO A 444 5.84 7.52 -12.33
CA PRO A 444 6.11 6.23 -12.95
C PRO A 444 5.96 6.33 -14.48
N SER A 445 6.63 5.44 -15.22
CA SER A 445 6.53 5.40 -16.69
C SER A 445 5.19 4.83 -17.20
N LYS A 446 4.41 4.20 -16.32
CA LYS A 446 3.04 3.74 -16.56
C LYS A 446 2.21 3.71 -15.27
N ILE A 447 0.90 3.70 -15.41
CA ILE A 447 -0.07 3.40 -14.33
C ILE A 447 -1.01 2.28 -14.80
N ARG A 448 -1.69 1.57 -13.88
CA ARG A 448 -2.82 0.69 -14.23
C ARG A 448 -4.12 1.30 -13.73
N VAL A 449 -5.04 1.51 -14.67
CA VAL A 449 -6.41 1.97 -14.40
C VAL A 449 -7.36 0.78 -14.56
N ASN A 450 -8.32 0.67 -13.65
CA ASN A 450 -9.34 -0.35 -13.62
C ASN A 450 -10.71 0.29 -13.85
N LEU A 451 -11.52 -0.29 -14.73
CA LEU A 451 -12.94 0.03 -14.91
C LEU A 451 -13.77 -0.96 -14.07
N LEU A 452 -14.69 -0.46 -13.25
CA LEU A 452 -15.46 -1.24 -12.29
C LEU A 452 -16.96 -1.10 -12.56
N ASP A 453 -17.69 -2.20 -12.40
CA ASP A 453 -19.14 -2.21 -12.46
C ASP A 453 -19.82 -1.64 -11.19
N GLU A 454 -21.15 -1.60 -11.25
CA GLU A 454 -22.05 -1.19 -10.17
C GLU A 454 -21.87 -1.97 -8.84
N ASN A 455 -21.16 -3.10 -8.85
CA ASN A 455 -20.85 -3.94 -7.68
C ASN A 455 -19.38 -3.81 -7.25
N GLN A 456 -18.64 -2.83 -7.78
CA GLN A 456 -17.20 -2.62 -7.60
C GLN A 456 -16.34 -3.80 -8.07
N LYS A 457 -16.83 -4.58 -9.03
CA LYS A 457 -16.04 -5.63 -9.70
C LYS A 457 -15.34 -5.05 -10.93
N VAL A 458 -14.03 -5.28 -11.05
CA VAL A 458 -13.26 -4.91 -12.25
C VAL A 458 -13.79 -5.66 -13.48
N VAL A 459 -14.10 -4.91 -14.54
CA VAL A 459 -14.58 -5.43 -15.84
C VAL A 459 -13.53 -5.31 -16.94
N GLN A 460 -12.68 -4.29 -16.91
CA GLN A 460 -11.50 -4.12 -17.77
C GLN A 460 -10.37 -3.43 -16.98
N SER A 461 -9.13 -3.68 -17.37
CA SER A 461 -7.93 -3.04 -16.81
C SER A 461 -6.98 -2.62 -17.92
N LYS A 462 -6.47 -1.39 -17.88
CA LYS A 462 -5.59 -0.84 -18.91
C LYS A 462 -4.32 -0.29 -18.27
N ASP A 463 -3.16 -0.70 -18.80
CA ASP A 463 -1.92 0.05 -18.59
C ASP A 463 -2.03 1.35 -19.38
N VAL A 464 -1.80 2.48 -18.72
CA VAL A 464 -1.78 3.81 -19.34
C VAL A 464 -0.35 4.34 -19.31
N THR A 465 0.05 4.95 -20.41
CA THR A 465 1.37 5.57 -20.66
C THR A 465 1.13 6.92 -21.34
N PRO A 466 2.10 7.86 -21.31
CA PRO A 466 1.99 9.08 -22.10
C PRO A 466 1.98 8.76 -23.60
N ASP A 467 1.25 9.56 -24.37
CA ASP A 467 1.32 9.57 -25.83
C ASP A 467 2.56 10.35 -26.34
N ALA A 468 2.71 10.48 -27.65
CA ALA A 468 3.83 11.18 -28.28
C ALA A 468 3.88 12.71 -27.99
N SER A 469 2.82 13.29 -27.41
CA SER A 469 2.78 14.68 -26.91
C SER A 469 3.05 14.79 -25.40
N GLY A 470 3.22 13.66 -24.71
CA GLY A 470 3.36 13.59 -23.26
C GLY A 470 2.03 13.52 -22.50
N LYS A 471 0.89 13.53 -23.20
CA LYS A 471 -0.44 13.50 -22.60
C LYS A 471 -0.83 12.07 -22.23
N TRP A 472 -1.37 11.88 -21.03
CA TRP A 472 -1.85 10.59 -20.58
C TRP A 472 -3.36 10.52 -20.80
N VAL A 473 -3.79 9.76 -21.81
CA VAL A 473 -5.20 9.52 -22.13
C VAL A 473 -5.47 8.03 -22.23
N TYR A 474 -6.66 7.60 -21.85
CA TYR A 474 -7.05 6.20 -21.95
C TYR A 474 -8.51 6.04 -22.36
N THR A 475 -8.78 4.92 -23.04
CA THR A 475 -10.12 4.50 -23.45
C THR A 475 -10.29 3.02 -23.15
N PHE A 476 -11.38 2.67 -22.47
CA PHE A 476 -11.92 1.32 -22.41
C PHE A 476 -12.92 1.16 -23.55
N GLU A 477 -12.70 0.17 -24.41
CA GLU A 477 -13.45 0.00 -25.65
C GLU A 477 -14.42 -1.19 -25.57
N ASN A 478 -15.50 -1.11 -26.33
CA ASN A 478 -16.50 -2.18 -26.48
C ASN A 478 -17.08 -2.67 -25.14
N VAL A 479 -17.35 -1.74 -24.23
CA VAL A 479 -17.95 -1.99 -22.91
C VAL A 479 -19.47 -2.11 -23.06
N ASP A 480 -20.12 -3.09 -22.41
CA ASP A 480 -21.58 -3.24 -22.46
C ASP A 480 -22.29 -2.02 -21.83
N GLU A 481 -23.17 -1.34 -22.57
CA GLU A 481 -23.91 -0.19 -22.00
C GLU A 481 -24.98 -0.62 -20.99
N TYR A 482 -25.45 -1.88 -21.07
CA TYR A 482 -26.54 -2.41 -20.25
C TYR A 482 -26.15 -3.75 -19.60
N ASN A 483 -26.58 -3.93 -18.34
CA ASN A 483 -26.42 -5.18 -17.61
C ASN A 483 -27.23 -6.29 -18.28
N VAL A 484 -26.54 -7.25 -18.91
CA VAL A 484 -27.14 -8.34 -19.70
C VAL A 484 -28.15 -9.23 -18.95
N LYS A 485 -28.16 -9.20 -17.61
CA LYS A 485 -29.11 -9.96 -16.77
C LYS A 485 -30.31 -9.15 -16.29
N THR A 486 -30.20 -7.83 -16.21
CA THR A 486 -31.24 -6.96 -15.61
C THR A 486 -31.84 -5.95 -16.58
N GLY A 487 -31.23 -5.71 -17.74
CA GLY A 487 -31.65 -4.72 -18.72
C GLY A 487 -31.49 -3.26 -18.26
N LYS A 488 -30.85 -3.01 -17.12
CA LYS A 488 -30.53 -1.66 -16.63
C LYS A 488 -29.28 -1.13 -17.33
N LYS A 489 -29.23 0.19 -17.56
CA LYS A 489 -28.01 0.87 -18.02
C LYS A 489 -26.94 0.80 -16.93
N MET A 490 -25.72 0.43 -17.31
CA MET A 490 -24.58 0.30 -16.40
C MET A 490 -24.14 1.67 -15.87
N ASN A 491 -23.79 1.72 -14.59
CA ASN A 491 -23.07 2.84 -14.00
C ASN A 491 -21.63 2.39 -13.69
N TYR A 492 -20.67 2.90 -14.46
CA TYR A 492 -19.26 2.52 -14.33
C TYR A 492 -18.50 3.55 -13.49
N THR A 493 -17.54 3.08 -12.70
CA THR A 493 -16.55 3.91 -12.02
C THR A 493 -15.15 3.45 -12.42
N ILE A 494 -14.13 4.29 -12.18
CA ILE A 494 -12.72 3.91 -12.36
C ILE A 494 -11.94 4.01 -11.06
N THR A 495 -10.89 3.20 -10.93
CA THR A 495 -9.86 3.35 -9.88
C THR A 495 -8.48 3.17 -10.49
N GLU A 496 -7.48 3.71 -9.81
CA GLU A 496 -6.06 3.49 -10.11
C GLU A 496 -5.46 2.48 -9.13
N GLU A 497 -4.49 1.68 -9.57
CA GLU A 497 -3.60 0.97 -8.65
C GLU A 497 -2.65 1.97 -7.96
N ALA A 498 -2.51 1.86 -6.64
CA ALA A 498 -1.85 2.89 -5.82
C ALA A 498 -0.41 3.20 -6.28
N VAL A 499 -0.17 4.45 -6.69
CA VAL A 499 1.15 4.94 -7.11
C VAL A 499 1.95 5.38 -5.87
N GLU A 500 3.12 4.76 -5.66
CA GLU A 500 3.92 4.96 -4.43
C GLU A 500 4.29 6.44 -4.20
N GLY A 501 3.86 6.98 -3.05
CA GLY A 501 4.15 8.34 -2.62
C GLY A 501 3.21 9.43 -3.15
N TYR A 502 2.29 9.10 -4.07
CA TYR A 502 1.29 10.03 -4.61
C TYR A 502 -0.07 9.90 -3.89
N THR A 503 -0.87 10.96 -3.91
CA THR A 503 -2.30 10.91 -3.57
C THR A 503 -3.14 10.94 -4.85
N THR A 504 -4.09 10.01 -4.99
CA THR A 504 -4.96 9.88 -6.17
C THR A 504 -6.34 10.49 -5.90
N GLU A 505 -6.81 11.31 -6.83
CA GLU A 505 -8.15 11.91 -6.90
C GLU A 505 -8.81 11.49 -8.22
N VAL A 506 -10.12 11.24 -8.21
CA VAL A 506 -10.91 10.80 -9.37
C VAL A 506 -12.14 11.68 -9.52
N THR A 507 -12.29 12.30 -10.69
CA THR A 507 -13.46 13.13 -11.05
C THR A 507 -14.12 12.56 -12.30
N GLY A 508 -15.24 11.84 -12.12
CA GLY A 508 -15.90 11.13 -13.22
C GLY A 508 -15.04 9.98 -13.74
N TYR A 509 -14.36 10.20 -14.86
CA TYR A 509 -13.35 9.28 -15.40
C TYR A 509 -11.93 9.87 -15.44
N ASP A 510 -11.75 11.15 -15.06
CA ASP A 510 -10.45 11.78 -15.05
C ASP A 510 -9.73 11.49 -13.73
N ILE A 511 -8.43 11.18 -13.82
CA ILE A 511 -7.56 10.87 -12.69
C ILE A 511 -6.58 12.02 -12.50
N LYS A 512 -6.41 12.49 -11.27
CA LYS A 512 -5.34 13.40 -10.88
C LYS A 512 -4.51 12.74 -9.78
N ASN A 513 -3.19 12.66 -9.96
CA ASN A 513 -2.31 12.32 -8.84
C ASN A 513 -1.47 13.52 -8.45
N SER A 514 -1.40 13.77 -7.14
CA SER A 514 -0.62 14.87 -6.57
C SER A 514 0.59 14.36 -5.79
N TYR A 515 1.70 15.08 -5.86
CA TYR A 515 2.94 14.79 -5.14
C TYR A 515 3.60 16.09 -4.68
N THR A 516 3.87 16.22 -3.39
CA THR A 516 4.58 17.39 -2.84
C THR A 516 6.09 17.16 -2.94
N PRO A 517 6.85 17.95 -3.73
CA PRO A 517 8.30 17.80 -3.87
C PRO A 517 9.04 17.93 -2.52
N LYS A 518 10.15 17.19 -2.36
CA LYS A 518 10.85 17.17 -1.08
C LYS A 518 11.63 18.46 -0.84
N LYS A 519 11.41 19.04 0.35
CA LYS A 519 12.16 20.19 0.87
C LYS A 519 13.17 19.78 1.95
N THR A 520 14.21 20.60 2.14
CA THR A 520 15.25 20.46 3.16
C THR A 520 15.65 21.83 3.74
N SER A 521 16.54 21.80 4.74
CA SER A 521 17.19 22.97 5.33
C SER A 521 18.66 22.67 5.62
N ILE A 522 19.52 23.67 5.50
CA ILE A 522 20.97 23.58 5.72
C ILE A 522 21.34 24.49 6.87
N GLN A 523 21.82 23.90 7.97
CA GLN A 523 22.41 24.65 9.08
C GLN A 523 23.80 25.17 8.69
N VAL A 524 24.14 26.37 9.14
CA VAL A 524 25.47 26.96 8.99
C VAL A 524 25.94 27.54 10.33
N THR A 525 27.16 27.17 10.72
CA THR A 525 27.84 27.66 11.91
C THR A 525 29.12 28.39 11.50
N LYS A 526 29.42 29.50 12.15
CA LYS A 526 30.65 30.26 11.98
C LYS A 526 31.55 30.09 13.21
N SER A 527 32.79 29.70 12.96
CA SER A 527 33.86 29.51 13.93
C SER A 527 34.99 30.52 13.71
N TRP A 528 35.66 30.88 14.81
CA TRP A 528 36.72 31.88 14.84
C TRP A 528 37.96 31.30 15.54
N ASN A 529 39.13 31.48 14.93
CA ASN A 529 40.42 30.97 15.39
C ASN A 529 41.43 32.14 15.41
N ASP A 530 41.20 33.05 16.35
CA ASP A 530 41.82 34.40 16.43
C ASP A 530 42.14 34.81 17.89
N ALA A 531 42.33 33.81 18.77
CA ALA A 531 42.57 33.97 20.20
C ALA A 531 41.51 34.84 20.92
N GLU A 532 40.23 34.52 20.69
CA GLU A 532 39.07 35.27 21.20
C GLU A 532 39.03 36.75 20.79
N ASP A 533 39.41 37.00 19.53
CA ASP A 533 39.52 38.35 18.96
C ASP A 533 40.46 39.26 19.78
N GLN A 534 41.63 38.72 20.15
CA GLN A 534 42.66 39.41 20.95
C GLN A 534 42.96 40.83 20.44
N ASP A 535 43.05 40.98 19.11
CA ASP A 535 43.47 42.20 18.41
C ASP A 535 42.30 43.15 18.08
N GLY A 536 41.04 42.77 18.36
CA GLY A 536 39.86 43.57 17.99
C GLY A 536 39.69 43.74 16.47
N LYS A 537 39.93 42.67 15.71
CA LYS A 537 39.89 42.65 14.23
C LYS A 537 38.81 41.75 13.66
N ARG A 538 38.14 40.93 14.47
CA ARG A 538 36.99 40.13 14.07
C ARG A 538 35.85 41.07 13.64
N PRO A 539 35.27 40.93 12.43
CA PRO A 539 34.14 41.75 12.01
C PRO A 539 32.91 41.49 12.88
N THR A 540 31.99 42.44 12.93
CA THR A 540 30.72 42.34 13.68
C THR A 540 29.78 41.28 13.12
N SER A 541 29.87 40.99 11.83
CA SER A 541 29.08 39.99 11.12
C SER A 541 29.87 39.42 9.93
N VAL A 542 29.41 38.30 9.37
CA VAL A 542 29.88 37.75 8.08
C VAL A 542 28.68 37.33 7.24
N THR A 543 28.79 37.43 5.91
CA THR A 543 27.72 37.02 4.99
C THR A 543 28.09 35.74 4.26
N ILE A 544 27.25 34.72 4.43
CA ILE A 544 27.33 33.44 3.73
C ILE A 544 26.33 33.43 2.58
N THR A 545 26.77 33.08 1.38
CA THR A 545 25.88 32.89 0.21
C THR A 545 25.69 31.41 -0.07
N LEU A 546 24.44 30.99 -0.33
CA LEU A 546 24.13 29.63 -0.77
C LEU A 546 24.33 29.47 -2.29
N TYR A 547 24.90 28.34 -2.69
CA TYR A 547 25.08 27.93 -4.08
C TYR A 547 24.36 26.59 -4.32
N ALA A 548 23.74 26.43 -5.49
CA ALA A 548 23.00 25.24 -5.89
C ALA A 548 23.51 24.75 -7.26
N ASP A 549 23.94 23.50 -7.35
CA ASP A 549 24.59 22.91 -8.54
C ASP A 549 25.77 23.77 -9.05
N GLY A 550 26.51 24.38 -8.11
CA GLY A 550 27.62 25.30 -8.39
C GLY A 550 27.22 26.72 -8.83
N GLN A 551 25.93 27.02 -8.99
CA GLN A 551 25.43 28.36 -9.33
C GLN A 551 25.09 29.17 -8.07
N LYS A 552 25.41 30.47 -8.05
CA LYS A 552 25.05 31.38 -6.95
C LYS A 552 23.53 31.50 -6.86
N THR A 553 22.97 31.46 -5.65
CA THR A 553 21.57 31.81 -5.39
C THR A 553 21.44 33.18 -4.73
N ASP A 554 20.23 33.73 -4.69
CA ASP A 554 19.91 34.98 -3.99
C ASP A 554 19.83 34.80 -2.47
N GLN A 555 19.91 33.56 -1.96
CA GLN A 555 19.86 33.31 -0.53
C GLN A 555 21.21 33.61 0.14
N THR A 556 21.20 34.62 0.99
CA THR A 556 22.31 34.98 1.90
C THR A 556 21.90 34.83 3.36
N LEU A 557 22.86 34.44 4.20
CA LEU A 557 22.71 34.30 5.64
C LEU A 557 23.78 35.14 6.34
N VAL A 558 23.36 36.11 7.15
CA VAL A 558 24.27 36.93 7.96
C VAL A 558 24.46 36.26 9.32
N LEU A 559 25.70 35.95 9.68
CA LEU A 559 26.08 35.38 10.97
C LEU A 559 26.76 36.46 11.80
N ASN A 560 26.33 36.63 13.06
CA ASN A 560 26.79 37.68 13.96
C ASN A 560 26.81 37.18 15.43
N LYS A 561 27.14 38.06 16.38
CA LYS A 561 27.12 37.68 17.81
C LYS A 561 25.71 37.38 18.35
N GLU A 562 24.67 38.02 17.83
CA GLU A 562 23.29 37.89 18.33
C GLU A 562 22.68 36.52 18.00
N ASN A 563 22.89 36.03 16.78
CA ASN A 563 22.49 34.68 16.38
C ASN A 563 23.51 33.61 16.79
N ASN A 564 24.37 33.91 17.77
CA ASN A 564 25.42 33.04 18.30
C ASN A 564 26.34 32.45 17.20
N TRP A 565 26.54 33.20 16.10
CA TRP A 565 27.26 32.78 14.91
C TRP A 565 26.65 31.56 14.20
N THR A 566 25.33 31.39 14.29
CA THR A 566 24.57 30.26 13.73
C THR A 566 23.33 30.71 12.97
N GLY A 567 22.91 29.92 11.98
CA GLY A 567 21.67 30.16 11.23
C GLY A 567 21.39 29.06 10.21
N SER A 568 20.36 29.21 9.38
CA SER A 568 20.04 28.20 8.37
C SER A 568 19.34 28.72 7.13
N PHE A 569 19.65 28.10 5.99
CA PHE A 569 18.84 28.17 4.78
C PHE A 569 17.72 27.14 4.88
N SER A 570 16.49 27.49 4.50
CA SER A 570 15.31 26.63 4.67
C SER A 570 14.38 26.66 3.46
N ASN A 571 13.46 25.69 3.38
CA ASN A 571 12.56 25.47 2.24
C ASN A 571 13.26 25.19 0.89
N LEU A 572 14.49 24.67 0.96
CA LEU A 572 15.34 24.31 -0.17
C LEU A 572 14.82 23.04 -0.86
N ASP A 573 14.84 22.99 -2.18
CA ASP A 573 14.43 21.80 -2.95
C ASP A 573 15.49 20.69 -2.87
N VAL A 574 15.09 19.45 -2.63
CA VAL A 574 16.05 18.33 -2.61
C VAL A 574 16.41 17.89 -4.04
N TYR A 575 15.50 18.05 -4.99
CA TYR A 575 15.68 17.63 -6.39
C TYR A 575 15.31 18.74 -7.39
N LYS A 576 15.97 18.71 -8.55
CA LYS A 576 15.70 19.54 -9.72
C LYS A 576 15.76 18.65 -10.97
N ALA A 577 14.62 18.47 -11.63
CA ALA A 577 14.46 17.57 -12.79
C ALA A 577 15.02 16.16 -12.53
N GLY A 578 14.62 15.54 -11.41
CA GLY A 578 15.00 14.19 -11.01
C GLY A 578 16.44 14.01 -10.50
N LYS A 579 17.28 15.05 -10.49
CA LYS A 579 18.64 15.01 -9.92
C LYS A 579 18.65 15.67 -8.54
N LYS A 580 19.36 15.07 -7.57
CA LYS A 580 19.57 15.70 -6.25
C LYS A 580 20.40 16.97 -6.44
N ILE A 581 19.95 18.08 -5.86
CA ILE A 581 20.68 19.37 -5.93
C ILE A 581 21.94 19.29 -5.07
N GLU A 582 23.08 19.70 -5.63
CA GLU A 582 24.32 19.84 -4.86
C GLU A 582 24.41 21.25 -4.27
N TYR A 583 24.02 21.38 -3.00
CA TYR A 583 24.18 22.64 -2.27
C TYR A 583 25.56 22.78 -1.66
N THR A 584 26.16 23.96 -1.84
CA THR A 584 27.41 24.39 -1.22
C THR A 584 27.24 25.82 -0.68
N ILE A 585 28.14 26.28 0.18
CA ILE A 585 28.14 27.67 0.66
C ILE A 585 29.46 28.35 0.34
N LYS A 586 29.42 29.67 0.18
CA LYS A 586 30.61 30.51 0.08
C LYS A 586 30.47 31.74 0.96
N GLU A 587 31.46 31.99 1.79
CA GLU A 587 31.59 33.24 2.53
C GLU A 587 32.07 34.39 1.64
N THR A 588 31.52 35.59 1.83
CA THR A 588 32.08 36.85 1.31
C THR A 588 33.40 37.15 2.01
N THR A 589 34.45 37.47 1.24
CA THR A 589 35.82 37.71 1.74
C THR A 589 35.84 38.56 3.01
N VAL A 590 36.41 38.00 4.09
CA VAL A 590 36.60 38.72 5.36
C VAL A 590 37.95 39.43 5.33
N GLU A 591 37.95 40.72 5.61
CA GLU A 591 39.14 41.56 5.55
C GLU A 591 40.04 41.41 6.81
N ASN A 592 40.89 42.39 7.12
CA ASN A 592 41.84 42.39 8.25
C ASN A 592 42.81 41.19 8.30
N GLY A 593 42.97 40.44 7.20
CA GLY A 593 43.95 39.34 7.08
C GLY A 593 43.48 37.97 7.59
N TYR A 594 42.17 37.72 7.68
CA TYR A 594 41.64 36.40 8.02
C TYR A 594 41.74 35.40 6.85
N ALA A 595 42.21 34.18 7.13
CA ALA A 595 42.09 33.05 6.23
C ALA A 595 40.78 32.30 6.49
N SER A 596 39.88 32.27 5.50
CA SER A 596 38.59 31.58 5.56
C SER A 596 38.69 30.13 5.05
N SER A 597 37.90 29.22 5.63
CA SER A 597 37.83 27.80 5.26
C SER A 597 36.42 27.25 5.53
N THR A 598 35.97 26.24 4.78
CA THR A 598 34.63 25.65 4.92
C THR A 598 34.73 24.13 4.99
N ALA A 599 33.97 23.52 5.90
CA ALA A 599 33.82 22.07 6.06
C ALA A 599 32.35 21.70 6.34
N GLY A 600 32.01 20.42 6.25
CA GLY A 600 30.66 19.89 6.50
C GLY A 600 29.90 19.49 5.23
N SER A 601 28.58 19.30 5.34
CA SER A 601 27.72 18.87 4.23
C SER A 601 26.27 19.33 4.42
N VAL A 602 25.41 19.11 3.43
CA VAL A 602 23.95 19.37 3.53
C VAL A 602 23.31 18.64 4.71
N GLU A 603 23.70 17.38 4.95
CA GLU A 603 23.14 16.52 6.00
C GLU A 603 23.71 16.79 7.40
N GLN A 604 24.91 17.38 7.50
CA GLN A 604 25.60 17.67 8.76
C GLN A 604 25.53 19.16 9.14
N GLY A 605 25.11 20.02 8.23
CA GLY A 605 25.39 21.45 8.26
C GLY A 605 26.82 21.76 7.80
N PHE A 606 27.06 23.04 7.51
CA PHE A 606 28.39 23.54 7.18
C PHE A 606 28.98 24.37 8.33
N THR A 607 30.28 24.20 8.57
CA THR A 607 31.07 25.08 9.45
C THR A 607 32.03 25.90 8.62
N VAL A 608 31.93 27.22 8.71
CA VAL A 608 32.92 28.16 8.17
C VAL A 608 33.86 28.55 9.30
N THR A 609 35.17 28.41 9.12
CA THR A 609 36.18 28.72 10.15
C THR A 609 37.17 29.74 9.60
N ASN A 610 37.29 30.88 10.28
CA ASN A 610 38.27 31.90 9.92
C ASN A 610 39.37 32.00 10.95
N SER A 611 40.62 31.94 10.47
CA SER A 611 41.81 31.99 11.31
C SER A 611 42.59 33.29 11.08
N ARG A 612 43.10 33.89 12.17
CA ARG A 612 44.03 35.02 12.14
C ARG A 612 45.02 34.86 13.28
N THR A 613 46.32 35.03 13.01
CA THR A 613 47.35 35.00 14.06
C THR A 613 47.40 36.37 14.75
N PRO A 614 47.30 36.46 16.10
CA PRO A 614 47.41 37.73 16.83
C PRO A 614 48.76 38.42 16.63
N GLU A 615 48.75 39.74 16.60
CA GLU A 615 49.93 40.57 16.37
C GLU A 615 50.89 40.55 17.58
N LYS A 616 52.18 40.50 17.27
CA LYS A 616 53.27 40.48 18.24
C LYS A 616 54.18 41.69 18.09
N THR A 617 54.75 42.12 19.21
CA THR A 617 55.70 43.24 19.31
C THR A 617 56.92 42.83 20.15
N SER A 618 57.93 43.71 20.23
CA SER A 618 58.99 43.60 21.21
C SER A 618 59.44 44.95 21.75
N VAL A 619 59.88 44.95 23.00
CA VAL A 619 60.34 46.15 23.72
C VAL A 619 61.81 45.93 24.05
N LYS A 620 62.64 46.91 23.71
CA LYS A 620 64.10 46.83 23.84
C LYS A 620 64.65 48.19 24.25
N GLY A 621 65.75 48.18 24.99
CA GLY A 621 66.41 49.39 25.46
C GLY A 621 67.87 49.16 25.80
N THR A 622 68.55 50.26 26.10
CA THR A 622 69.96 50.29 26.50
C THR A 622 70.10 50.90 27.88
N LYS A 623 71.15 50.48 28.59
CA LYS A 623 71.57 51.06 29.86
C LYS A 623 72.84 51.88 29.65
N THR A 624 72.77 53.16 29.98
CA THR A 624 73.92 54.08 30.04
C THR A 624 74.33 54.31 31.50
N TRP A 625 75.63 54.39 31.73
CA TRP A 625 76.23 54.71 33.03
C TRP A 625 77.01 56.02 32.93
N ASP A 626 76.68 56.97 33.79
CA ASP A 626 77.24 58.32 33.86
C ASP A 626 77.97 58.50 35.20
N ASP A 627 79.12 57.85 35.30
CA ASP A 627 79.87 57.60 36.53
C ASP A 627 81.40 57.67 36.33
N ALA A 628 81.84 58.49 35.36
CA ALA A 628 83.24 58.65 34.95
C ALA A 628 83.97 57.35 34.57
N ASN A 629 83.24 56.34 34.08
CA ASN A 629 83.70 54.95 33.84
C ASN A 629 83.96 54.16 35.12
N ASP A 630 83.04 54.23 36.08
CA ASP A 630 83.10 53.57 37.39
C ASP A 630 84.34 53.96 38.21
N GLN A 631 84.67 55.26 38.23
CA GLN A 631 85.87 55.79 38.89
C GLN A 631 85.93 55.45 40.39
N ASP A 632 84.78 55.43 41.06
CA ASP A 632 84.64 55.15 42.50
C ASP A 632 84.47 53.64 42.83
N GLY A 633 84.39 52.77 41.82
CA GLY A 633 84.14 51.33 41.99
C GLY A 633 82.80 51.05 42.67
N LYS A 634 81.72 51.68 42.19
CA LYS A 634 80.36 51.65 42.76
C LYS A 634 79.31 51.08 41.81
N ARG A 635 79.63 50.93 40.52
CA ARG A 635 78.70 50.37 39.55
C ARG A 635 78.35 48.91 39.94
N PRO A 636 77.07 48.55 40.05
CA PRO A 636 76.68 47.18 40.35
C PRO A 636 77.01 46.25 39.17
N LYS A 637 77.21 44.96 39.46
CA LYS A 637 77.52 43.94 38.44
C LYS A 637 76.31 43.59 37.56
N GLU A 638 75.11 43.83 38.08
CA GLU A 638 73.82 43.57 37.45
C GLU A 638 72.81 44.66 37.87
N ILE A 639 71.79 44.87 37.05
CA ILE A 639 70.58 45.67 37.36
C ILE A 639 69.34 44.84 37.02
N THR A 640 68.22 45.11 37.69
CA THR A 640 66.91 44.54 37.34
C THR A 640 66.10 45.56 36.54
N ILE A 641 65.82 45.26 35.28
CA ILE A 641 64.84 45.98 34.47
C ILE A 641 63.49 45.27 34.60
N LYS A 642 62.42 46.04 34.85
CA LYS A 642 61.06 45.54 34.94
C LYS A 642 60.23 46.08 33.77
N LEU A 643 59.64 45.17 33.01
CA LEU A 643 58.64 45.48 31.99
C LEU A 643 57.27 45.55 32.65
N LEU A 644 56.64 46.71 32.56
CA LEU A 644 55.25 46.93 32.97
C LEU A 644 54.33 46.77 31.76
N LYS A 645 53.25 46.00 31.94
CA LYS A 645 52.13 45.82 31.00
C LYS A 645 50.94 46.59 31.54
N ASN A 646 50.49 47.63 30.84
CA ASN A 646 49.38 48.48 31.27
C ASN A 646 49.54 49.01 32.72
N GLY A 647 50.79 49.29 33.13
CA GLY A 647 51.15 49.73 34.47
C GLY A 647 51.38 48.63 35.52
N GLN A 648 51.18 47.34 35.21
CA GLN A 648 51.43 46.23 36.13
C GLN A 648 52.75 45.49 35.80
N GLU A 649 53.52 45.08 36.80
CA GLU A 649 54.78 44.32 36.61
C GLU A 649 54.49 42.98 35.90
N PHE A 650 55.11 42.75 34.74
CA PHE A 650 54.76 41.62 33.84
C PHE A 650 55.93 40.69 33.53
N LYS A 651 57.12 41.25 33.25
CA LYS A 651 58.37 40.49 33.09
C LYS A 651 59.52 41.26 33.74
N THR A 652 60.56 40.55 34.16
CA THR A 652 61.80 41.16 34.64
C THR A 652 62.98 40.57 33.90
N GLN A 653 64.04 41.35 33.73
CA GLN A 653 65.30 40.91 33.14
C GLN A 653 66.46 41.48 33.95
N LYS A 654 67.40 40.61 34.33
CA LYS A 654 68.71 41.02 34.82
C LYS A 654 69.59 41.40 33.65
N VAL A 655 70.28 42.53 33.75
CA VAL A 655 71.16 43.07 32.70
C VAL A 655 72.54 43.32 33.29
N THR A 656 73.58 42.90 32.59
CA THR A 656 74.98 42.95 33.03
C THR A 656 75.88 43.58 31.97
N ALA A 657 77.16 43.75 32.30
CA ALA A 657 78.19 44.12 31.34
C ALA A 657 78.41 43.06 30.23
N ALA A 658 78.11 41.78 30.48
CA ALA A 658 78.25 40.72 29.48
C ALA A 658 77.19 40.81 28.38
N ASP A 659 76.01 41.33 28.71
CA ASP A 659 74.91 41.62 27.77
C ASP A 659 75.18 42.93 26.97
N GLY A 660 76.35 43.54 27.13
CA GLY A 660 76.69 44.84 26.58
C GLY A 660 75.80 45.97 27.11
N TRP A 661 75.21 45.80 28.30
CA TRP A 661 74.22 46.71 28.89
C TRP A 661 72.98 46.94 28.01
N LYS A 662 72.49 45.88 27.34
CA LYS A 662 71.28 45.90 26.48
C LYS A 662 70.29 44.83 26.90
N TRP A 663 69.02 45.01 26.57
CA TRP A 663 67.96 44.06 26.88
C TRP A 663 66.84 44.08 25.84
N SER A 664 66.11 42.98 25.72
CA SER A 664 64.89 42.88 24.91
C SER A 664 63.90 41.88 25.50
N PHE A 665 62.62 42.27 25.47
CA PHE A 665 61.50 41.40 25.73
C PHE A 665 60.77 41.16 24.41
N ASP A 666 61.01 40.00 23.81
CA ASP A 666 60.47 39.62 22.51
C ASP A 666 59.21 38.73 22.61
N ASN A 667 58.51 38.57 21.47
CA ASN A 667 57.23 37.86 21.34
C ASN A 667 56.19 38.31 22.38
N LEU A 668 56.05 39.63 22.55
CA LEU A 668 55.03 40.23 23.37
C LEU A 668 53.72 40.32 22.59
N ASP A 669 52.60 40.12 23.27
CA ASP A 669 51.29 40.45 22.72
C ASP A 669 51.23 41.95 22.40
N LYS A 670 50.82 42.34 21.19
CA LYS A 670 50.61 43.75 20.87
C LYS A 670 49.27 44.25 21.42
N TYR A 671 48.27 43.37 21.45
CA TYR A 671 46.93 43.66 21.94
C TYR A 671 46.49 42.70 23.06
N GLU A 672 45.65 43.17 23.95
CA GLU A 672 44.91 42.37 24.95
C GLU A 672 43.52 42.96 25.11
N ASN A 673 42.49 42.11 25.18
CA ASN A 673 41.09 42.53 25.29
C ASN A 673 40.71 43.63 24.25
N LYS A 674 41.21 43.49 23.01
CA LYS A 674 41.02 44.42 21.87
C LYS A 674 41.72 45.78 21.99
N GLN A 675 42.55 45.98 23.00
CA GLN A 675 43.24 47.25 23.28
C GLN A 675 44.74 47.09 23.12
N GLU A 676 45.42 48.11 22.57
CA GLU A 676 46.88 48.07 22.39
C GLU A 676 47.58 48.13 23.76
N ILE A 677 48.48 47.19 24.01
CA ILE A 677 49.15 47.08 25.29
C ILE A 677 50.18 48.21 25.43
N THR A 678 50.00 49.04 26.45
CA THR A 678 50.98 50.05 26.84
C THR A 678 52.10 49.37 27.63
N TYR A 679 53.19 49.04 26.96
CA TYR A 679 54.42 48.59 27.59
C TYR A 679 55.29 49.77 28.03
N THR A 680 55.85 49.66 29.23
CA THR A 680 56.71 50.68 29.87
C THR A 680 57.78 49.98 30.71
N VAL A 681 58.83 50.69 31.13
CA VAL A 681 59.89 50.10 31.97
C VAL A 681 60.23 50.94 33.19
N VAL A 682 60.64 50.24 34.25
CA VAL A 682 61.19 50.82 35.47
C VAL A 682 62.41 50.01 35.92
N GLU A 683 63.43 50.66 36.47
CA GLU A 683 64.57 50.01 37.09
C GLU A 683 64.38 49.90 38.62
N GLU A 684 64.79 48.79 39.22
CA GLU A 684 64.89 48.69 40.69
C GLU A 684 65.99 49.63 41.23
N GLN A 685 65.66 50.48 42.21
CA GLN A 685 66.55 51.54 42.70
C GLN A 685 67.99 51.07 42.97
N VAL A 686 68.95 51.62 42.23
CA VAL A 686 70.39 51.42 42.46
C VAL A 686 70.90 52.42 43.51
N GLU A 687 71.55 51.92 44.56
CA GLU A 687 72.01 52.73 45.69
C GLU A 687 73.11 53.74 45.28
N GLY A 688 72.93 55.02 45.65
CA GLY A 688 73.85 56.11 45.31
C GLY A 688 73.76 56.64 43.87
N TYR A 689 72.84 56.13 43.06
CA TYR A 689 72.63 56.56 41.67
C TYR A 689 71.26 57.24 41.48
N THR A 690 71.23 58.23 40.58
CA THR A 690 70.00 58.86 40.11
C THR A 690 69.59 58.23 38.77
N THR A 691 68.43 57.56 38.72
CA THR A 691 67.89 56.94 37.50
C THR A 691 67.06 57.93 36.69
N LYS A 692 67.31 57.95 35.37
CA LYS A 692 66.52 58.67 34.37
C LYS A 692 66.06 57.71 33.28
N VAL A 693 64.74 57.54 33.15
CA VAL A 693 64.10 56.81 32.04
C VAL A 693 63.76 57.79 30.91
N ASN A 694 64.01 57.38 29.67
CA ASN A 694 63.59 58.12 28.46
C ASN A 694 63.04 57.12 27.42
N GLY A 695 61.71 56.96 27.40
CA GLY A 695 61.05 55.96 26.56
C GLY A 695 61.34 54.53 27.04
N TYR A 696 62.41 53.92 26.51
CA TYR A 696 62.92 52.62 26.97
C TYR A 696 64.43 52.65 27.30
N ASP A 697 65.14 53.74 27.02
CA ASP A 697 66.55 53.86 27.41
C ASP A 697 66.67 54.38 28.84
N ILE A 698 67.62 53.82 29.59
CA ILE A 698 67.79 54.07 31.02
C ILE A 698 69.21 54.59 31.26
N THR A 699 69.34 55.74 31.92
CA THR A 699 70.64 56.33 32.30
C THR A 699 70.71 56.44 33.82
N ASN A 700 71.81 55.98 34.43
CA ASN A 700 72.09 56.26 35.83
C ASN A 700 73.36 57.11 35.97
N SER A 701 73.20 58.27 36.61
CA SER A 701 74.31 59.15 36.99
C SER A 701 74.72 58.85 38.43
N TYR A 702 76.02 58.73 38.71
CA TYR A 702 76.50 58.50 40.08
C TYR A 702 76.50 59.81 40.87
N THR A 703 75.65 59.89 41.89
CA THR A 703 75.39 61.12 42.64
C THR A 703 75.19 60.79 44.13
N PRO A 704 76.28 60.70 44.92
CA PRO A 704 76.22 60.32 46.33
C PRO A 704 75.21 61.14 47.15
N GLY A 705 74.34 60.46 47.90
CA GLY A 705 73.30 61.09 48.71
C GLY A 705 72.09 61.64 47.93
N LYS A 706 72.02 61.41 46.61
CA LYS A 706 70.86 61.71 45.77
C LYS A 706 70.12 60.43 45.37
N THR A 707 68.86 60.60 44.97
CA THR A 707 67.96 59.56 44.48
C THR A 707 67.06 60.10 43.37
N SER A 708 66.29 59.20 42.75
CA SER A 708 65.26 59.50 41.75
C SER A 708 63.92 58.88 42.09
N VAL A 709 62.82 59.47 41.62
CA VAL A 709 61.48 58.85 41.63
C VAL A 709 61.01 58.67 40.18
N GLN A 710 60.92 57.42 39.74
CA GLN A 710 60.40 57.04 38.42
C GLN A 710 58.86 57.10 38.43
N VAL A 711 58.24 57.54 37.34
CA VAL A 711 56.78 57.63 37.19
C VAL A 711 56.34 57.10 35.82
N THR A 712 55.27 56.32 35.81
CA THR A 712 54.60 55.75 34.63
C THR A 712 53.11 56.13 34.65
N LYS A 713 52.53 56.43 33.49
CA LYS A 713 51.10 56.71 33.32
C LYS A 713 50.42 55.61 32.50
N ALA A 714 49.30 55.09 33.01
CA ALA A 714 48.45 54.09 32.37
C ALA A 714 47.05 54.65 32.08
N TRP A 715 46.36 54.10 31.07
CA TRP A 715 45.04 54.56 30.63
C TRP A 715 44.06 53.38 30.55
N ASP A 716 42.86 53.57 31.06
CA ASP A 716 41.79 52.56 31.18
C ASP A 716 40.49 53.16 30.61
N ASP A 717 40.48 53.37 29.29
CA ASP A 717 39.49 54.17 28.57
C ASP A 717 39.04 53.55 27.24
N ALA A 718 39.02 52.21 27.20
CA ALA A 718 38.74 51.40 26.00
C ALA A 718 39.60 51.81 24.79
N ASN A 719 40.92 51.96 25.02
CA ASN A 719 41.88 52.52 24.08
C ASN A 719 41.43 53.85 23.44
N ASN A 720 40.90 54.77 24.25
CA ASN A 720 40.39 56.07 23.83
C ASN A 720 39.21 56.01 22.82
N GLN A 721 38.29 55.05 22.98
CA GLN A 721 37.13 54.83 22.10
C GLN A 721 36.35 56.11 21.76
N ASP A 722 36.10 56.97 22.76
CA ASP A 722 35.33 58.22 22.63
C ASP A 722 36.16 59.44 22.18
N GLY A 723 37.48 59.27 21.96
CA GLY A 723 38.38 60.34 21.55
C GLY A 723 38.59 61.45 22.60
N LYS A 724 38.55 61.12 23.90
CA LYS A 724 38.58 62.08 25.02
C LYS A 724 39.89 62.14 25.81
N ARG A 725 40.85 61.23 25.56
CA ARG A 725 42.15 61.17 26.25
C ARG A 725 42.96 62.45 25.96
N PRO A 726 43.51 63.15 26.97
CA PRO A 726 44.35 64.32 26.75
C PRO A 726 45.71 63.93 26.14
N ALA A 727 46.37 64.87 25.45
CA ALA A 727 47.70 64.68 24.87
C ALA A 727 48.85 64.68 25.91
N THR A 728 48.63 65.30 27.07
CA THR A 728 49.60 65.44 28.16
C THR A 728 48.88 65.38 29.51
N VAL A 729 49.60 64.95 30.55
CA VAL A 729 49.17 65.06 31.96
C VAL A 729 50.34 65.52 32.83
N THR A 730 50.05 66.29 33.88
CA THR A 730 51.05 66.85 34.80
C THR A 730 51.02 66.12 36.13
N VAL A 731 52.18 65.64 36.57
CA VAL A 731 52.41 65.05 37.89
C VAL A 731 53.28 65.99 38.72
N THR A 732 52.92 66.26 39.97
CA THR A 732 53.77 66.99 40.93
C THR A 732 54.40 66.04 41.95
N LEU A 733 55.67 66.26 42.28
CA LEU A 733 56.37 65.59 43.38
C LEU A 733 56.08 66.26 44.74
N TYR A 734 55.93 65.43 45.77
CA TYR A 734 55.79 65.81 47.18
C TYR A 734 56.93 65.19 47.99
N ALA A 735 57.40 65.90 49.01
CA ALA A 735 58.48 65.47 49.91
C ALA A 735 58.07 65.69 51.37
N ASP A 736 58.13 64.65 52.20
CA ASP A 736 57.62 64.63 53.58
C ASP A 736 56.16 65.16 53.68
N GLY A 737 55.35 64.85 52.67
CA GLY A 737 53.96 65.33 52.53
C GLY A 737 53.78 66.77 52.01
N GLN A 738 54.85 67.52 51.77
CA GLN A 738 54.79 68.91 51.29
C GLN A 738 54.95 68.99 49.76
N LYS A 739 54.16 69.84 49.09
CA LYS A 739 54.25 70.05 47.63
C LYS A 739 55.60 70.67 47.27
N THR A 740 56.33 70.08 46.32
CA THR A 740 57.55 70.68 45.77
C THR A 740 57.25 71.54 44.53
N ASP A 741 58.25 72.26 44.05
CA ASP A 741 58.26 72.96 42.76
C ASP A 741 58.46 72.01 41.56
N LYS A 742 58.94 70.78 41.77
CA LYS A 742 59.19 69.81 40.70
C LYS A 742 57.89 69.21 40.16
N THR A 743 57.63 69.46 38.88
CA THR A 743 56.58 68.79 38.08
C THR A 743 57.19 67.96 36.95
N LEU A 744 56.40 67.02 36.44
CA LEU A 744 56.75 66.10 35.36
C LEU A 744 55.56 66.01 34.40
N GLN A 745 55.81 66.26 33.11
CA GLN A 745 54.82 66.05 32.05
C GLN A 745 54.99 64.65 31.45
N LEU A 746 53.90 63.90 31.38
CA LEU A 746 53.83 62.59 30.75
C LEU A 746 52.98 62.72 29.49
N THR A 747 53.51 62.25 28.36
CA THR A 747 52.92 62.41 27.01
C THR A 747 53.12 61.15 26.19
N LYS A 748 52.60 61.09 24.96
CA LYS A 748 52.83 59.91 24.09
C LYS A 748 54.30 59.78 23.67
N GLU A 749 55.01 60.90 23.52
CA GLU A 749 56.38 60.97 23.00
C GLU A 749 57.42 60.44 23.99
N ASN A 750 57.16 60.52 25.30
CA ASN A 750 57.99 59.90 26.35
C ASN A 750 57.48 58.50 26.78
N ASN A 751 56.68 57.84 25.93
CA ASN A 751 55.99 56.57 26.21
C ASN A 751 55.17 56.62 27.52
N TRP A 752 54.66 57.79 27.90
CA TRP A 752 53.96 58.02 29.17
C TRP A 752 54.83 57.71 30.42
N THR A 753 56.16 57.86 30.31
CA THR A 753 57.14 57.61 31.37
C THR A 753 58.03 58.83 31.65
N GLY A 754 58.59 58.90 32.86
CA GLY A 754 59.59 59.89 33.22
C GLY A 754 60.21 59.65 34.59
N SER A 755 61.04 60.59 35.05
CA SER A 755 61.72 60.47 36.35
C SER A 755 61.99 61.85 36.95
N PHE A 756 61.69 62.01 38.23
CA PHE A 756 62.19 63.13 39.03
C PHE A 756 63.62 62.81 39.47
N THR A 757 64.60 63.59 39.02
CA THR A 757 66.03 63.41 39.32
C THR A 757 66.53 64.32 40.44
N ASP A 758 67.76 64.11 40.90
CA ASP A 758 68.53 65.01 41.78
C ASP A 758 67.88 65.29 43.14
N LEU A 759 67.09 64.33 43.62
CA LEU A 759 66.34 64.40 44.88
C LEU A 759 67.28 64.07 46.04
N ASP A 760 67.24 64.85 47.13
CA ASP A 760 68.02 64.52 48.33
C ASP A 760 67.49 63.23 48.98
N GLU A 761 68.36 62.27 49.25
CA GLU A 761 67.91 61.04 49.92
C GLU A 761 67.64 61.29 51.42
N PHE A 762 68.38 62.22 52.03
CA PHE A 762 68.29 62.54 53.46
C PHE A 762 68.19 64.04 53.72
N LYS A 763 67.33 64.42 54.67
CA LYS A 763 67.17 65.78 55.21
C LYS A 763 67.41 65.75 56.71
N SER A 764 68.41 66.49 57.18
CA SER A 764 68.82 66.53 58.60
C SER A 764 69.04 65.14 59.23
N GLY A 765 69.61 64.20 58.46
CA GLY A 765 69.90 62.82 58.90
C GLY A 765 68.71 61.85 58.88
N LYS A 766 67.50 62.30 58.49
CA LYS A 766 66.34 61.42 58.24
C LYS A 766 66.16 61.20 56.75
N LYS A 767 65.79 60.00 56.32
CA LYS A 767 65.47 59.71 54.91
C LYS A 767 64.17 60.44 54.52
N ILE A 768 64.13 61.06 53.35
CA ILE A 768 62.96 61.81 52.86
C ILE A 768 61.91 60.82 52.33
N GLU A 769 60.63 61.04 52.67
CA GLU A 769 59.51 60.29 52.08
C GLU A 769 58.96 61.05 50.87
N TYR A 770 59.20 60.51 49.67
CA TYR A 770 58.69 61.07 48.42
C TYR A 770 57.38 60.41 48.00
N SER A 771 56.43 61.21 47.53
CA SER A 771 55.17 60.78 46.92
C SER A 771 54.78 61.69 45.75
N ILE A 772 53.74 61.35 44.99
CA ILE A 772 53.30 62.13 43.83
C ILE A 772 51.80 62.40 43.85
N LYS A 773 51.37 63.41 43.10
CA LYS A 773 49.95 63.67 42.79
C LYS A 773 49.80 64.16 41.34
N GLU A 774 48.81 63.63 40.62
CA GLU A 774 48.40 64.17 39.32
C GLU A 774 47.52 65.43 39.47
N GLU A 775 47.61 66.34 38.51
CA GLU A 775 46.65 67.45 38.36
C GLU A 775 45.33 66.94 37.77
N SER A 776 44.24 67.70 37.92
CA SER A 776 42.90 67.21 37.53
C SER A 776 42.78 67.04 36.02
N VAL A 777 42.40 65.85 35.56
CA VAL A 777 42.13 65.57 34.14
C VAL A 777 40.65 65.80 33.83
N GLU A 778 40.36 66.43 32.69
CA GLU A 778 39.01 66.77 32.25
C GLU A 778 38.26 65.57 31.63
N ASN A 779 37.14 65.81 30.93
CA ASN A 779 36.35 64.81 30.20
C ASN A 779 35.81 63.60 31.00
N GLY A 780 35.84 63.66 32.35
CA GLY A 780 35.25 62.65 33.23
C GLY A 780 36.18 61.47 33.58
N TYR A 781 37.51 61.64 33.45
CA TYR A 781 38.47 60.64 33.93
C TYR A 781 38.56 60.62 35.47
N VAL A 782 38.78 59.43 36.04
CA VAL A 782 39.09 59.23 37.47
C VAL A 782 40.54 58.79 37.59
N SER A 783 41.36 59.51 38.36
CA SER A 783 42.80 59.27 38.53
C SER A 783 43.11 58.51 39.82
N GLN A 784 43.99 57.51 39.73
CA GLN A 784 44.48 56.69 40.85
C GLN A 784 46.01 56.56 40.80
N VAL A 785 46.68 56.79 41.93
CA VAL A 785 48.13 56.57 42.09
C VAL A 785 48.38 55.27 42.85
N THR A 786 49.32 54.45 42.37
CA THR A 786 49.81 53.24 43.05
C THR A 786 51.34 53.15 42.96
N GLY A 787 51.98 52.27 43.75
CA GLY A 787 53.44 52.12 43.80
C GLY A 787 54.09 52.82 45.00
N GLU A 788 55.43 52.91 44.98
CA GLU A 788 56.25 53.53 46.04
C GLU A 788 57.55 54.09 45.45
N ALA A 789 58.12 55.13 46.05
CA ALA A 789 59.31 55.84 45.52
C ALA A 789 60.46 54.93 45.07
N LYS A 790 60.72 53.81 45.77
CA LYS A 790 61.78 52.83 45.45
C LYS A 790 61.51 51.95 44.23
N LYS A 791 60.25 51.75 43.87
CA LYS A 791 59.78 50.89 42.75
C LYS A 791 59.18 51.70 41.60
N GLY A 792 59.13 53.03 41.75
CA GLY A 792 58.37 53.93 40.91
C GLY A 792 56.89 53.99 41.28
N TYR A 793 56.22 55.01 40.75
CA TYR A 793 54.77 55.21 40.85
C TYR A 793 54.08 54.98 39.50
N VAL A 794 52.87 54.44 39.56
CA VAL A 794 51.98 54.24 38.41
C VAL A 794 50.71 55.06 38.63
N VAL A 795 50.38 55.90 37.65
CA VAL A 795 49.20 56.77 37.66
C VAL A 795 48.21 56.25 36.61
N THR A 796 47.08 55.67 37.04
CA THR A 796 46.05 55.08 36.16
C THR A 796 44.85 56.00 36.09
N ASN A 797 44.37 56.32 34.88
CA ASN A 797 43.15 57.11 34.71
C ASN A 797 42.11 56.32 33.93
N SER A 798 40.96 56.10 34.56
CA SER A 798 39.85 55.29 34.03
C SER A 798 38.71 56.17 33.50
N ARG A 799 38.06 55.76 32.41
CA ARG A 799 36.85 56.40 31.86
C ARG A 799 36.00 55.40 31.05
N THR A 800 34.76 55.18 31.49
CA THR A 800 33.80 54.30 30.78
C THR A 800 33.32 54.93 29.45
N PRO A 801 33.30 54.19 28.32
CA PRO A 801 32.75 54.67 27.05
C PRO A 801 31.24 54.91 27.04
N GLU A 802 30.78 55.82 26.19
CA GLU A 802 29.35 56.12 26.03
C GLU A 802 28.58 55.08 25.20
N LYS A 803 27.32 54.83 25.59
CA LYS A 803 26.39 53.89 24.95
C LYS A 803 25.10 54.57 24.50
N THR A 804 24.42 53.98 23.52
CA THR A 804 23.16 54.47 22.92
C THR A 804 22.17 53.31 22.65
N SER A 805 21.01 53.62 22.09
CA SER A 805 19.98 52.64 21.71
C SER A 805 19.14 53.13 20.53
N VAL A 806 18.81 52.25 19.59
CA VAL A 806 17.93 52.52 18.45
C VAL A 806 16.57 51.86 18.69
N LYS A 807 15.47 52.61 18.52
CA LYS A 807 14.10 52.16 18.83
C LYS A 807 13.14 52.63 17.75
N GLY A 808 12.19 51.78 17.39
CA GLY A 808 11.28 52.03 16.27
C GLY A 808 9.98 51.24 16.37
N SER A 809 9.05 51.56 15.48
CA SER A 809 7.74 50.92 15.36
C SER A 809 7.29 50.77 13.91
N LYS A 810 6.45 49.77 13.67
CA LYS A 810 5.85 49.48 12.37
C LYS A 810 4.42 50.00 12.32
N THR A 811 4.13 50.78 11.28
CA THR A 811 2.78 51.18 10.89
C THR A 811 2.34 50.38 9.66
N TRP A 812 1.09 49.94 9.65
CA TRP A 812 0.45 49.24 8.53
C TRP A 812 -0.65 50.10 7.92
N ASP A 813 -0.48 50.45 6.65
CA ASP A 813 -1.41 51.26 5.85
C ASP A 813 -2.08 50.34 4.80
N ASP A 814 -2.99 49.50 5.31
CA ASP A 814 -3.60 48.37 4.58
C ASP A 814 -5.09 48.19 4.89
N ALA A 815 -5.78 49.31 5.18
CA ALA A 815 -7.19 49.34 5.59
C ALA A 815 -7.51 48.39 6.79
N ASN A 816 -6.55 48.25 7.72
CA ASN A 816 -6.57 47.28 8.81
C ASN A 816 -6.64 45.82 8.34
N ASN A 817 -5.73 45.46 7.42
CA ASN A 817 -5.58 44.13 6.82
C ASN A 817 -6.87 43.62 6.13
N GLN A 818 -7.60 44.50 5.44
CA GLN A 818 -8.89 44.18 4.80
C GLN A 818 -8.79 42.97 3.84
N ASP A 819 -7.70 42.88 3.07
CA ASP A 819 -7.47 41.81 2.08
C ASP A 819 -6.78 40.56 2.64
N GLY A 820 -6.50 40.52 3.95
CA GLY A 820 -5.85 39.40 4.63
C GLY A 820 -4.41 39.12 4.16
N LYS A 821 -3.68 40.16 3.71
CA LYS A 821 -2.32 40.05 3.12
C LYS A 821 -1.18 40.41 4.06
N ARG A 822 -1.46 41.02 5.22
CA ARG A 822 -0.42 41.37 6.20
C ARG A 822 0.31 40.10 6.68
N PRO A 823 1.66 40.07 6.64
CA PRO A 823 2.42 38.94 7.16
C PRO A 823 2.32 38.85 8.70
N LYS A 824 2.60 37.67 9.25
CA LYS A 824 2.59 37.43 10.71
C LYS A 824 3.83 38.00 11.43
N GLU A 825 4.89 38.21 10.68
CA GLU A 825 6.18 38.74 11.15
C GLU A 825 6.82 39.59 10.04
N ILE A 826 7.69 40.51 10.43
CA ILE A 826 8.62 41.24 9.57
C ILE A 826 10.03 41.11 10.15
N THR A 827 11.06 41.29 9.32
CA THR A 827 12.46 41.39 9.79
C THR A 827 12.95 42.82 9.68
N ILE A 828 13.39 43.40 10.80
CA ILE A 828 14.08 44.69 10.85
C ILE A 828 15.58 44.44 11.04
N ASN A 829 16.38 44.95 10.11
CA ASN A 829 17.83 44.84 10.11
C ASN A 829 18.45 46.19 10.50
N LEU A 830 19.35 46.18 11.51
CA LEU A 830 20.07 47.36 11.98
C LEU A 830 21.43 47.47 11.28
N LEU A 831 21.70 48.64 10.73
CA LEU A 831 22.94 48.98 10.05
C LEU A 831 23.78 49.91 10.94
N LYS A 832 25.08 49.62 11.02
CA LYS A 832 26.12 50.46 11.62
C LYS A 832 27.00 50.97 10.47
N ASN A 833 27.05 52.28 10.25
CA ASN A 833 27.78 52.91 9.14
C ASN A 833 27.47 52.27 7.76
N GLY A 834 26.24 51.78 7.60
CA GLY A 834 25.75 51.08 6.40
C GLY A 834 25.94 49.55 6.38
N GLN A 835 26.73 48.95 7.27
CA GLN A 835 26.88 47.49 7.38
C GLN A 835 25.86 46.88 8.34
N GLN A 836 25.19 45.78 7.97
CA GLN A 836 24.24 45.09 8.85
C GLN A 836 24.96 44.43 10.04
N VAL A 837 24.64 44.88 11.25
CA VAL A 837 25.22 44.38 12.51
C VAL A 837 24.25 43.53 13.33
N ALA A 838 22.96 43.82 13.25
CA ALA A 838 21.93 43.18 14.06
C ALA A 838 20.64 42.94 13.27
N THR A 839 19.82 42.00 13.73
CA THR A 839 18.53 41.65 13.09
C THR A 839 17.48 41.27 14.13
N LYS A 840 16.24 41.68 13.89
CA LYS A 840 15.12 41.46 14.81
C LYS A 840 13.85 41.15 14.04
N LYS A 841 13.31 39.95 14.26
CA LYS A 841 11.93 39.65 13.89
C LYS A 841 10.98 40.41 14.80
N VAL A 842 9.91 40.95 14.22
CA VAL A 842 8.88 41.74 14.91
C VAL A 842 7.52 41.21 14.50
N THR A 843 6.65 40.99 15.47
CA THR A 843 5.31 40.43 15.29
C THR A 843 4.23 41.35 15.87
N GLU A 844 2.97 40.97 15.69
CA GLU A 844 1.84 41.60 16.37
C GLU A 844 1.89 41.45 17.90
N ALA A 845 2.51 40.37 18.42
CA ALA A 845 2.68 40.16 19.85
C ALA A 845 3.73 41.10 20.48
N ASP A 846 4.64 41.66 19.68
CA ASP A 846 5.61 42.68 20.08
C ASP A 846 5.02 44.11 20.01
N GLU A 847 3.69 44.23 19.88
CA GLU A 847 2.96 45.47 19.55
C GLU A 847 3.55 46.19 18.32
N TRP A 848 4.14 45.44 17.37
CA TRP A 848 4.82 45.96 16.18
C TRP A 848 5.99 46.93 16.49
N LYS A 849 6.67 46.77 17.64
CA LYS A 849 7.78 47.64 18.11
C LYS A 849 9.11 46.89 18.23
N TRP A 850 10.22 47.63 18.17
CA TRP A 850 11.56 47.09 18.43
C TRP A 850 12.47 48.06 19.16
N SER A 851 13.46 47.46 19.82
CA SER A 851 14.66 48.14 20.33
C SER A 851 15.91 47.32 20.04
N PHE A 852 17.01 48.03 19.84
CA PHE A 852 18.39 47.56 19.90
C PHE A 852 19.10 48.43 20.94
N ASP A 853 19.52 47.83 22.06
CA ASP A 853 20.01 48.53 23.25
C ASP A 853 21.49 48.20 23.53
N ASN A 854 22.16 49.05 24.34
CA ASN A 854 23.60 48.93 24.68
C ASN A 854 24.56 49.06 23.48
N LEU A 855 24.13 49.74 22.42
CA LEU A 855 24.95 50.05 21.25
C LEU A 855 26.09 50.99 21.64
N ASP A 856 27.25 50.86 21.01
CA ASP A 856 28.32 51.84 21.14
C ASP A 856 27.90 53.19 20.55
N LYS A 857 28.24 54.30 21.21
CA LYS A 857 27.96 55.64 20.69
C LYS A 857 29.11 56.15 19.80
N TYR A 858 30.35 55.86 20.20
CA TYR A 858 31.56 56.28 19.50
C TYR A 858 32.41 55.09 19.04
N GLU A 859 33.14 55.28 17.94
CA GLU A 859 34.18 54.38 17.44
C GLU A 859 35.33 55.21 16.89
N ASN A 860 36.56 54.93 17.35
CA ASN A 860 37.77 55.67 16.99
C ASN A 860 37.64 57.21 17.19
N GLY A 861 36.83 57.63 18.17
CA GLY A 861 36.54 59.04 18.47
C GLY A 861 35.45 59.70 17.61
N GLN A 862 34.86 59.00 16.64
CA GLN A 862 33.74 59.49 15.82
C GLN A 862 32.40 58.90 16.27
N GLU A 863 31.30 59.65 16.12
CA GLU A 863 29.96 59.19 16.47
C GLU A 863 29.41 58.23 15.40
N ILE A 864 28.89 57.09 15.84
CA ILE A 864 28.45 56.00 14.96
C ILE A 864 27.10 56.35 14.33
N THR A 865 26.99 56.22 13.01
CA THR A 865 25.73 56.42 12.28
C THR A 865 24.96 55.09 12.22
N TYR A 866 23.84 55.02 12.94
CA TYR A 866 22.91 53.89 12.86
C TYR A 866 21.73 54.19 11.93
N THR A 867 21.34 53.21 11.11
CA THR A 867 20.13 53.23 10.27
C THR A 867 19.43 51.86 10.30
N ILE A 868 18.20 51.76 9.79
CA ILE A 868 17.46 50.48 9.70
C ILE A 868 16.92 50.24 8.28
N VAL A 869 16.78 48.97 7.92
CA VAL A 869 16.11 48.49 6.70
C VAL A 869 15.14 47.36 7.07
N GLU A 870 14.03 47.26 6.34
CA GLU A 870 13.11 46.13 6.43
C GLU A 870 13.34 45.15 5.27
N GLU A 871 13.26 43.84 5.54
CA GLU A 871 13.27 42.82 4.49
C GLU A 871 11.99 42.88 3.64
N LYS A 872 12.11 42.71 2.32
CA LYS A 872 10.99 42.92 1.38
C LYS A 872 9.74 42.12 1.78
N VAL A 873 8.66 42.85 2.07
CA VAL A 873 7.30 42.31 2.18
C VAL A 873 6.63 42.35 0.80
N GLU A 874 6.13 41.21 0.32
CA GLU A 874 5.54 41.08 -1.02
C GLU A 874 4.17 41.81 -1.12
N GLY A 875 3.95 42.54 -2.22
CA GLY A 875 2.74 43.36 -2.42
C GLY A 875 2.63 44.64 -1.57
N TYR A 876 3.65 44.97 -0.78
CA TYR A 876 3.73 46.19 0.03
C TYR A 876 4.87 47.11 -0.43
N THR A 877 4.67 48.41 -0.23
CA THR A 877 5.67 49.46 -0.43
C THR A 877 6.11 49.98 0.93
N ALA A 878 7.40 49.85 1.24
CA ALA A 878 8.00 50.24 2.51
C ALA A 878 8.57 51.66 2.46
N THR A 879 8.36 52.41 3.54
CA THR A 879 8.99 53.71 3.77
C THR A 879 9.58 53.75 5.18
N VAL A 880 10.83 54.21 5.28
CA VAL A 880 11.52 54.40 6.56
C VAL A 880 11.63 55.89 6.84
N LYS A 881 11.28 56.30 8.06
CA LYS A 881 11.54 57.64 8.58
C LYS A 881 12.08 57.55 10.00
N ASP A 882 13.22 58.20 10.23
CA ASP A 882 14.01 58.11 11.46
C ASP A 882 14.37 56.64 11.73
N PHE A 883 13.64 55.96 12.61
CA PHE A 883 13.75 54.50 12.84
C PHE A 883 12.39 53.77 12.76
N ASN A 884 11.34 54.43 12.29
CA ASN A 884 10.00 53.84 12.13
C ASN A 884 9.77 53.42 10.67
N VAL A 885 9.05 52.32 10.47
CA VAL A 885 8.70 51.81 9.13
C VAL A 885 7.20 51.90 8.92
N THR A 886 6.77 52.38 7.76
CA THR A 886 5.38 52.28 7.31
C THR A 886 5.31 51.45 6.03
N ASN A 887 4.47 50.41 6.02
CA ASN A 887 4.14 49.69 4.79
C ASN A 887 2.73 50.02 4.33
N SER A 888 2.63 50.60 3.13
CA SER A 888 1.36 50.77 2.42
C SER A 888 1.11 49.58 1.51
N TYR A 889 -0.10 49.02 1.56
CA TYR A 889 -0.50 47.93 0.67
C TYR A 889 -0.92 48.49 -0.69
N THR A 890 -0.25 48.07 -1.76
CA THR A 890 -0.59 48.51 -3.13
C THR A 890 -0.37 47.34 -4.07
N PRO A 891 -1.43 46.61 -4.47
CA PRO A 891 -1.32 45.40 -5.27
C PRO A 891 -0.46 45.56 -6.53
N GLY A 892 0.57 44.72 -6.64
CA GLY A 892 1.51 44.74 -7.78
C GLY A 892 2.55 45.86 -7.75
N LYS A 893 2.64 46.65 -6.67
CA LYS A 893 3.70 47.64 -6.45
C LYS A 893 4.63 47.24 -5.30
N THR A 894 5.86 47.73 -5.36
CA THR A 894 6.89 47.51 -4.34
C THR A 894 7.89 48.67 -4.26
N SER A 895 8.85 48.57 -3.35
CA SER A 895 9.92 49.52 -3.12
C SER A 895 11.28 48.84 -2.95
N ILE A 896 12.35 49.61 -3.14
CA ILE A 896 13.73 49.20 -2.84
C ILE A 896 14.37 50.29 -1.98
N GLN A 897 14.69 49.94 -0.73
CA GLN A 897 15.56 50.77 0.09
C GLN A 897 17.01 50.56 -0.34
N VAL A 898 17.76 51.65 -0.43
CA VAL A 898 19.20 51.65 -0.70
C VAL A 898 19.90 52.34 0.45
N THR A 899 20.99 51.76 0.94
CA THR A 899 21.91 52.40 1.88
C THR A 899 23.33 52.24 1.34
N LYS A 900 24.09 53.34 1.25
CA LYS A 900 25.50 53.32 0.91
C LYS A 900 26.32 53.03 2.19
N ALA A 901 26.96 51.87 2.22
CA ALA A 901 28.02 51.59 3.19
C ALA A 901 29.34 52.22 2.73
N TRP A 902 30.16 52.62 3.70
CA TRP A 902 31.50 53.16 3.49
C TRP A 902 32.50 52.35 4.32
N ASP A 903 33.49 51.75 3.66
CA ASP A 903 34.56 50.96 4.31
C ASP A 903 35.90 51.66 4.07
N ASP A 904 36.12 52.72 4.84
CA ASP A 904 37.18 53.73 4.68
C ASP A 904 37.76 54.18 6.04
N ALA A 905 37.68 53.29 7.04
CA ALA A 905 38.07 53.55 8.43
C ALA A 905 37.39 54.78 9.09
N ASN A 906 36.15 55.08 8.68
CA ASN A 906 35.40 56.29 9.04
C ASN A 906 36.03 57.57 8.44
N ASP A 907 36.38 57.55 7.15
CA ASP A 907 36.93 58.70 6.41
C ASP A 907 38.20 59.29 7.07
N GLN A 908 39.08 58.41 7.57
CA GLN A 908 40.27 58.80 8.35
C GLN A 908 41.29 59.60 7.53
N ASP A 909 41.30 59.43 6.22
CA ASP A 909 42.13 60.15 5.25
C ASP A 909 41.41 61.34 4.57
N GLY A 910 40.09 61.49 4.78
CA GLY A 910 39.31 62.64 4.31
C GLY A 910 39.00 62.63 2.81
N VAL A 911 38.90 61.45 2.18
CA VAL A 911 38.68 61.29 0.73
C VAL A 911 37.23 60.95 0.36
N ARG A 912 36.34 60.70 1.32
CA ARG A 912 34.95 60.32 1.06
C ARG A 912 34.19 61.46 0.33
N PRO A 913 33.46 61.19 -0.77
CA PRO A 913 32.65 62.21 -1.43
C PRO A 913 31.49 62.67 -0.53
N THR A 914 30.98 63.89 -0.78
CA THR A 914 29.87 64.47 -0.01
C THR A 914 28.50 63.83 -0.30
N SER A 915 28.35 63.23 -1.48
CA SER A 915 27.16 62.50 -1.93
C SER A 915 27.51 61.51 -3.05
N VAL A 916 26.64 60.52 -3.27
CA VAL A 916 26.67 59.62 -4.44
C VAL A 916 25.30 59.55 -5.11
N THR A 917 25.26 59.35 -6.42
CA THR A 917 24.02 59.10 -7.15
C THR A 917 23.86 57.61 -7.41
N ILE A 918 22.73 57.05 -7.00
CA ILE A 918 22.32 55.68 -7.32
C ILE A 918 21.27 55.71 -8.43
N LYS A 919 21.47 54.88 -9.45
CA LYS A 919 20.53 54.58 -10.54
C LYS A 919 19.78 53.30 -10.24
N LEU A 920 18.50 53.24 -10.59
CA LEU A 920 17.73 52.00 -10.61
C LEU A 920 17.73 51.37 -12.01
N LEU A 921 17.94 50.06 -12.08
CA LEU A 921 17.81 49.24 -13.27
C LEU A 921 16.65 48.26 -13.13
N ALA A 922 15.93 47.99 -14.21
CA ALA A 922 14.87 46.99 -14.32
C ALA A 922 15.19 46.02 -15.47
N ASP A 923 15.18 44.72 -15.21
CA ASP A 923 15.58 43.64 -16.13
C ASP A 923 16.95 43.93 -16.81
N GLY A 924 17.90 44.46 -16.02
CA GLY A 924 19.24 44.85 -16.47
C GLY A 924 19.33 46.14 -17.29
N LYS A 925 18.27 46.96 -17.35
CA LYS A 925 18.23 48.23 -18.10
C LYS A 925 18.02 49.42 -17.18
N GLU A 926 18.82 50.47 -17.33
CA GLU A 926 18.67 51.74 -16.59
C GLU A 926 17.28 52.35 -16.77
N THR A 927 16.71 52.82 -15.66
CA THR A 927 15.42 53.54 -15.60
C THR A 927 15.63 55.04 -15.44
N ASP A 928 14.56 55.83 -15.50
CA ASP A 928 14.57 57.26 -15.20
C ASP A 928 14.68 57.57 -13.69
N LYS A 929 14.50 56.57 -12.81
CA LYS A 929 14.58 56.73 -11.36
C LYS A 929 16.04 56.77 -10.88
N LYS A 930 16.41 57.90 -10.24
CA LYS A 930 17.67 58.10 -9.52
C LYS A 930 17.44 58.52 -8.07
N LEU A 931 18.41 58.24 -7.20
CA LEU A 931 18.38 58.52 -5.76
C LEU A 931 19.75 59.09 -5.36
N VAL A 932 19.78 60.26 -4.72
CA VAL A 932 21.02 60.86 -4.20
C VAL A 932 21.16 60.51 -2.71
N LEU A 933 22.28 59.91 -2.34
CA LEU A 933 22.63 59.55 -0.97
C LEU A 933 23.73 60.50 -0.46
N SER A 934 23.61 60.98 0.77
CA SER A 934 24.53 61.94 1.37
C SER A 934 24.53 61.81 2.90
N LYS A 935 25.41 62.55 3.59
CA LYS A 935 25.39 62.61 5.06
C LYS A 935 24.06 63.14 5.63
N GLU A 936 23.33 63.98 4.89
CA GLU A 936 22.06 64.58 5.36
C GLU A 936 20.91 63.58 5.42
N ASN A 937 20.92 62.55 4.57
CA ASN A 937 19.96 61.44 4.61
C ASN A 937 20.52 60.15 5.23
N ASN A 938 21.56 60.27 6.07
CA ASN A 938 22.26 59.14 6.68
C ASN A 938 22.69 58.05 5.67
N TRP A 939 23.01 58.48 4.44
CA TRP A 939 23.36 57.63 3.30
C TRP A 939 22.29 56.60 2.93
N THR A 940 21.01 56.82 3.28
CA THR A 940 19.89 55.92 2.95
C THR A 940 18.73 56.62 2.25
N GLY A 941 17.97 55.87 1.46
CA GLY A 941 16.80 56.37 0.74
C GLY A 941 16.03 55.25 0.05
N ASN A 942 14.90 55.59 -0.60
CA ASN A 942 13.97 54.59 -1.17
C ASN A 942 13.60 54.91 -2.60
N PHE A 943 13.61 53.89 -3.47
CA PHE A 943 12.84 53.88 -4.72
C PHE A 943 11.44 53.31 -4.42
N THR A 944 10.40 54.13 -4.51
CA THR A 944 9.00 53.69 -4.35
C THR A 944 8.33 53.44 -5.71
N ASP A 945 7.10 52.92 -5.68
CA ASP A 945 6.20 52.82 -6.85
C ASP A 945 6.81 52.04 -8.01
N LEU A 946 7.43 50.91 -7.70
CA LEU A 946 8.02 49.97 -8.65
C LEU A 946 7.02 48.87 -8.99
N ASP A 947 6.85 48.52 -10.25
CA ASP A 947 5.97 47.42 -10.67
C ASP A 947 6.59 46.07 -10.34
N GLU A 948 5.90 45.21 -9.59
CA GLU A 948 6.42 43.87 -9.30
C GLU A 948 6.42 42.96 -10.53
N TYR A 949 5.50 43.19 -11.47
CA TYR A 949 5.28 42.34 -12.63
C TYR A 949 5.10 43.15 -13.92
N LYS A 950 5.63 42.62 -15.01
CA LYS A 950 5.45 43.12 -16.38
C LYS A 950 5.22 41.95 -17.32
N ASP A 951 4.19 42.05 -18.17
CA ASP A 951 3.81 41.02 -19.14
C ASP A 951 3.68 39.60 -18.52
N GLY A 952 3.21 39.54 -17.26
CA GLY A 952 3.05 38.31 -16.48
C GLY A 952 4.33 37.74 -15.86
N LYS A 953 5.48 38.40 -16.01
CA LYS A 953 6.77 38.03 -15.40
C LYS A 953 7.15 38.98 -14.28
N LYS A 954 7.84 38.48 -13.26
CA LYS A 954 8.38 39.29 -12.15
C LYS A 954 9.56 40.13 -12.67
N ILE A 955 9.61 41.42 -12.33
CA ILE A 955 10.71 42.32 -12.75
C ILE A 955 11.92 42.11 -11.84
N GLU A 956 13.11 41.96 -12.44
CA GLU A 956 14.36 41.93 -11.69
C GLU A 956 14.94 43.34 -11.56
N TYR A 957 14.92 43.90 -10.35
CA TYR A 957 15.48 45.22 -10.08
C TYR A 957 16.90 45.12 -9.49
N THR A 958 17.80 45.92 -10.04
CA THR A 958 19.18 46.08 -9.55
C THR A 958 19.54 47.57 -9.49
N ILE A 959 20.68 47.91 -8.87
CA ILE A 959 21.13 49.30 -8.74
C ILE A 959 22.59 49.45 -9.21
N SER A 960 22.95 50.66 -9.64
CA SER A 960 24.34 51.05 -9.87
C SER A 960 24.64 52.44 -9.30
N GLU A 961 25.90 52.68 -8.99
CA GLU A 961 26.44 53.99 -8.59
C GLU A 961 27.00 54.70 -9.83
N GLU A 962 26.95 56.04 -9.87
CA GLU A 962 27.50 56.87 -10.96
C GLU A 962 29.01 57.13 -10.86
#